data_AF-A0A946QZ04-F1
#
_entry.id   AF-A0A946QZ04-F1
#
_cell.length_a   1.000
_cell.length_b   1.000
_cell.length_c   1.000
_cell.angle_alpha   90.00
_cell.angle_beta   90.00
_cell.angle_gamma   90.00
#
_symmetry.space_group_name_H-M   'P 1'
#
loop_
_entity.id
_entity.type
_entity.pdbx_description
1 polymer ?
#
loop_
_entity_poly.entity_id
_entity_poly.type
_entity_poly.pdbx_seq_one_letter_code
_entity_poly.pdbx_strand_id
1 'polypeptide(L)'
;MRILKYIFLASLVLLVAACSSRTPEPLLKEDVQAAAQEDFKLLKKSTINAPMEIDLYQALAIAIKNNRELRIQVMDSALNQGQIDVVKFDMLPKLSANAGYKVLEKHPASTSVTMASEGGEDNKAAAALGDTPSYSVSQETPSRTTDVGFTWNALDFGLSYVRAGQQADKYLISKELERKAIHNLTKEVIYAYWKTLSADELLAQINPLMERVNEALDDYEYIEELLITSPMDALLYQKELLDVAQILNTQRRALMDSRAQLANLLGLMPDQPFVLINTESPLSELDMSLEEQEEAALFSRPELLEIRYQEKVTAAEARASMLSLFPSLTFNATWTYDSNKYLLNKDNTEYGALFGFNLLNVFQAGNINDVSKINEKIVEEQRLALSMAVLSQVHIANINYAQSLREYSNAKHYLNVAQRINELIANAQKISRFGALEVIREQASLLVARLRNDIAYAELQYSLGTLYSSVGMNFVPDELAQISDTDLAIALEENLNRWTKSYNSFVTMPINEQNPIFEPSIKIETGNVSEFYDFVEFKFEFDETTFYLEGSGKTHYIAKLSNGESLPPWLVFLPSQHMFIGDPPQAAGSLDITLTASNDVVSLSDTFTLMWEKNTSGTKSEGESRDNFIINQKLLDELNEALEDQILDVKRPLQEINELQLDNLVAALKDNEAGKIDNIIEEIADSSFVVKPKPKPSKKIVIAALEDSLSDKISSLTSYSSSQSAYIQIGAFRKENVSVSIADDISNQIGTTVEVVPTLVSEPVMYRILVGPEHKDDIINTIADLMELGISDYFLTHG
;
A
#
# COMPACT_ATOMS: atom_id res chain seq x y z
N MET A 1 71.28 39.24 -11.78
CA MET A 1 69.93 39.74 -12.13
C MET A 1 69.29 39.08 -13.36
N ARG A 2 70.00 38.81 -14.47
CA ARG A 2 69.39 38.18 -15.66
C ARG A 2 68.90 36.74 -15.42
N ILE A 3 69.66 35.90 -14.71
CA ILE A 3 69.29 34.51 -14.39
C ILE A 3 68.04 34.45 -13.49
N LEU A 4 67.93 35.35 -12.51
CA LEU A 4 66.77 35.42 -11.60
C LEU A 4 65.48 35.83 -12.33
N LYS A 5 65.57 36.68 -13.37
CA LYS A 5 64.43 37.04 -14.25
C LYS A 5 63.94 35.84 -15.07
N TYR A 6 64.85 35.02 -15.62
CA TYR A 6 64.46 33.83 -16.37
C TYR A 6 63.83 32.76 -15.47
N ILE A 7 64.31 32.60 -14.24
CA ILE A 7 63.71 31.70 -13.24
C ILE A 7 62.30 32.17 -12.86
N PHE A 8 62.10 33.47 -12.65
CA PHE A 8 60.79 34.03 -12.29
C PHE A 8 59.79 33.98 -13.47
N LEU A 9 60.26 34.24 -14.70
CA LEU A 9 59.43 34.13 -15.90
C LEU A 9 59.04 32.67 -16.20
N ALA A 10 59.98 31.72 -16.01
CA ALA A 10 59.69 30.30 -16.16
C ALA A 10 58.70 29.79 -15.09
N SER A 11 58.85 30.25 -13.84
CA SER A 11 57.90 29.98 -12.75
C SER A 11 56.50 30.52 -13.03
N LEU A 12 56.39 31.75 -13.57
CA LEU A 12 55.12 32.37 -13.90
C LEU A 12 54.44 31.68 -15.09
N VAL A 13 55.20 31.27 -16.11
CA VAL A 13 54.67 30.50 -17.25
C VAL A 13 54.20 29.12 -16.81
N LEU A 14 54.90 28.45 -15.88
CA LEU A 14 54.45 27.20 -15.27
C LEU A 14 53.17 27.36 -14.44
N LEU A 15 53.03 28.46 -13.69
CA LEU A 15 51.83 28.77 -12.91
C LEU A 15 50.62 29.09 -13.81
N VAL A 16 50.82 29.80 -14.92
CA VAL A 16 49.74 30.14 -15.87
C VAL A 16 49.34 28.93 -16.73
N ALA A 17 50.31 28.11 -17.15
CA ALA A 17 50.03 26.86 -17.88
C ALA A 17 49.26 25.84 -17.03
N ALA A 18 49.51 25.80 -15.72
CA ALA A 18 48.75 24.97 -14.78
C ALA A 18 47.27 25.42 -14.62
N CYS A 19 46.93 26.66 -14.99
CA CYS A 19 45.57 27.18 -14.94
C CYS A 19 44.80 27.08 -16.27
N SER A 20 45.46 26.80 -17.40
CA SER A 20 44.85 26.93 -18.74
C SER A 20 44.35 25.62 -19.38
N SER A 21 44.53 24.46 -18.76
CA SER A 21 44.02 23.19 -19.31
C SER A 21 43.40 22.30 -18.22
N ARG A 22 42.18 22.62 -17.80
CA ARG A 22 41.31 21.62 -17.17
C ARG A 22 40.58 20.86 -18.27
N THR A 23 41.27 19.89 -18.85
CA THR A 23 40.59 18.84 -19.63
C THR A 23 39.82 17.93 -18.66
N PRO A 24 38.67 17.35 -19.05
CA PRO A 24 37.99 16.36 -18.22
C PRO A 24 38.94 15.19 -17.95
N GLU A 25 39.45 15.09 -16.72
CA GLU A 25 40.27 13.96 -16.30
C GLU A 25 39.33 12.81 -15.94
N PRO A 26 39.42 11.64 -16.61
CA PRO A 26 38.63 10.49 -16.21
C PRO A 26 39.06 10.05 -14.81
N LEU A 27 38.11 9.50 -14.03
CA LEU A 27 38.43 8.96 -12.72
C LEU A 27 39.53 7.90 -12.82
N LEU A 28 40.62 8.09 -12.07
CA LEU A 28 41.68 7.11 -11.97
C LEU A 28 41.16 5.88 -11.22
N LYS A 29 41.48 4.68 -11.70
CA LYS A 29 41.03 3.42 -11.06
C LYS A 29 41.47 3.32 -9.60
N GLU A 30 42.64 3.87 -9.27
CA GLU A 30 43.21 3.87 -7.92
C GLU A 30 42.40 4.75 -6.96
N ASP A 31 41.98 5.94 -7.41
CA ASP A 31 41.13 6.84 -6.63
C ASP A 31 39.74 6.23 -6.40
N VAL A 32 39.17 5.59 -7.42
CA VAL A 32 37.89 4.87 -7.28
C VAL A 32 38.01 3.71 -6.28
N GLN A 33 39.12 2.98 -6.29
CA GLN A 33 39.34 1.89 -5.34
C GLN A 33 39.52 2.41 -3.91
N ALA A 34 40.24 3.51 -3.72
CA ALA A 34 40.41 4.14 -2.40
C ALA A 34 39.07 4.67 -1.87
N ALA A 35 38.29 5.37 -2.71
CA ALA A 35 36.96 5.86 -2.39
C ALA A 35 36.02 4.70 -2.02
N ALA A 36 35.97 3.63 -2.82
CA ALA A 36 35.14 2.46 -2.53
C ALA A 36 35.47 1.79 -1.18
N GLN A 37 36.75 1.76 -0.81
CA GLN A 37 37.17 1.24 0.51
C GLN A 37 36.76 2.15 1.66
N GLU A 38 36.83 3.47 1.46
CA GLU A 38 36.36 4.45 2.43
C GLU A 38 34.84 4.37 2.60
N ASP A 39 34.10 4.32 1.49
CA ASP A 39 32.64 4.14 1.45
C ASP A 39 32.24 2.90 2.23
N PHE A 40 32.88 1.75 1.97
CA PHE A 40 32.60 0.52 2.70
C PHE A 40 32.85 0.63 4.22
N LYS A 41 33.90 1.34 4.63
CA LYS A 41 34.17 1.61 6.06
C LYS A 41 33.11 2.53 6.68
N LEU A 42 32.71 3.59 5.96
CA LEU A 42 31.70 4.53 6.42
C LEU A 42 30.33 3.87 6.55
N LEU A 43 29.95 3.04 5.58
CA LEU A 43 28.72 2.26 5.60
C LEU A 43 28.71 1.27 6.77
N LYS A 44 29.83 0.59 7.05
CA LYS A 44 29.91 -0.30 8.24
C LYS A 44 29.81 0.43 9.57
N LYS A 45 30.31 1.67 9.66
CA LYS A 45 30.31 2.42 10.93
C LYS A 45 28.91 2.87 11.36
N SER A 46 28.02 3.19 10.42
CA SER A 46 26.62 3.57 10.72
C SER A 46 25.78 2.44 11.31
N THR A 47 26.30 1.23 11.32
CA THR A 47 25.54 -0.01 11.48
C THR A 47 25.75 -0.67 12.86
N ILE A 48 26.72 -0.18 13.64
CA ILE A 48 27.27 -0.88 14.83
C ILE A 48 26.33 -0.89 16.05
N ASN A 49 25.33 0.01 16.09
CA ASN A 49 24.48 0.21 17.28
C ASN A 49 23.02 -0.22 17.07
N ALA A 50 22.69 -0.94 15.99
CA ALA A 50 21.32 -1.40 15.77
C ALA A 50 20.92 -2.42 16.86
N PRO A 51 19.72 -2.29 17.45
CA PRO A 51 19.21 -3.25 18.42
C PRO A 51 19.04 -4.64 17.78
N MET A 52 19.17 -5.69 18.62
CA MET A 52 19.13 -7.08 18.17
C MET A 52 17.71 -7.54 17.84
N GLU A 53 16.72 -7.00 18.55
CA GLU A 53 15.29 -7.16 18.33
C GLU A 53 14.71 -5.83 17.86
N ILE A 54 13.90 -5.87 16.81
CA ILE A 54 13.36 -4.67 16.15
C ILE A 54 11.85 -4.84 15.95
N ASP A 55 11.06 -3.97 16.57
CA ASP A 55 9.63 -3.80 16.28
C ASP A 55 9.40 -2.80 15.11
N LEU A 56 8.14 -2.53 14.76
CA LEU A 56 7.79 -1.63 13.66
C LEU A 56 8.30 -0.19 13.90
N TYR A 57 8.13 0.35 15.10
CA TYR A 57 8.47 1.74 15.39
C TYR A 57 9.97 1.95 15.54
N GLN A 58 10.68 0.95 16.06
CA GLN A 58 12.14 0.87 16.05
C GLN A 58 12.67 0.76 14.63
N ALA A 59 12.06 -0.06 13.77
CA ALA A 59 12.40 -0.12 12.34
C ALA A 59 12.25 1.26 11.67
N LEU A 60 11.14 1.97 11.93
CA LEU A 60 10.92 3.32 11.43
C LEU A 60 11.96 4.32 11.95
N ALA A 61 12.27 4.30 13.25
CA ALA A 61 13.27 5.18 13.85
C ALA A 61 14.67 4.96 13.25
N ILE A 62 15.08 3.69 13.11
CA ILE A 62 16.35 3.30 12.50
C ILE A 62 16.40 3.75 11.03
N ALA A 63 15.31 3.53 10.26
CA ALA A 63 15.21 3.96 8.88
C ALA A 63 15.37 5.49 8.77
N ILE A 64 14.58 6.26 9.52
CA ILE A 64 14.61 7.73 9.46
C ILE A 64 16.01 8.29 9.80
N LYS A 65 16.74 7.64 10.71
CA LYS A 65 18.06 8.10 11.13
C LYS A 65 19.20 7.69 10.19
N ASN A 66 19.12 6.50 9.61
CA ASN A 66 20.23 5.88 8.88
C ASN A 66 20.05 5.86 7.37
N ASN A 67 18.81 6.01 6.87
CA ASN A 67 18.52 5.98 5.45
C ASN A 67 19.29 7.10 4.72
N ARG A 68 20.05 6.69 3.70
CA ARG A 68 20.98 7.59 2.99
C ARG A 68 20.27 8.52 2.02
N GLU A 69 19.12 8.12 1.49
CA GLU A 69 18.30 8.96 0.61
C GLU A 69 17.65 10.09 1.40
N LEU A 70 17.08 9.79 2.58
CA LEU A 70 16.57 10.82 3.48
C LEU A 70 17.70 11.76 3.95
N ARG A 71 18.88 11.22 4.23
CA ARG A 71 20.04 12.04 4.61
C ARG A 71 20.45 13.05 3.55
N ILE A 72 20.25 12.76 2.26
CA ILE A 72 20.50 13.72 1.17
C ILE A 72 19.51 14.89 1.29
N GLN A 73 18.23 14.63 1.58
CA GLN A 73 17.22 15.68 1.77
C GLN A 73 17.54 16.55 2.99
N VAL A 74 17.97 15.94 4.10
CA VAL A 74 18.43 16.67 5.29
C VAL A 74 19.67 17.53 4.98
N MET A 75 20.60 17.03 4.16
CA MET A 75 21.77 17.81 3.72
C MET A 75 21.39 18.95 2.78
N ASP A 76 20.40 18.77 1.91
CA ASP A 76 19.91 19.83 1.04
C ASP A 76 19.23 20.95 1.84
N SER A 77 18.42 20.60 2.85
CA SER A 77 17.82 21.60 3.75
C SER A 77 18.91 22.36 4.53
N ALA A 78 19.95 21.67 5.03
CA ALA A 78 21.10 22.31 5.68
C ALA A 78 21.94 23.19 4.72
N LEU A 79 22.11 22.77 3.47
CA LEU A 79 22.79 23.55 2.43
C LEU A 79 22.03 24.84 2.13
N ASN A 80 20.71 24.75 1.95
CA ASN A 80 19.87 25.92 1.70
C ASN A 80 19.88 26.88 2.89
N GLN A 81 19.93 26.37 4.12
CA GLN A 81 20.14 27.19 5.32
C GLN A 81 21.48 27.94 5.26
N GLY A 82 22.58 27.26 4.92
CA GLY A 82 23.90 27.91 4.77
C GLY A 82 23.94 28.96 3.65
N GLN A 83 23.22 28.73 2.55
CA GLN A 83 23.10 29.71 1.46
C GLN A 83 22.40 31.01 1.91
N ILE A 84 21.46 30.95 2.86
CA ILE A 84 20.86 32.17 3.45
C ILE A 84 21.95 33.05 4.05
N ASP A 85 22.88 32.45 4.80
CA ASP A 85 23.94 33.19 5.45
C ASP A 85 24.94 33.79 4.44
N VAL A 86 25.23 33.08 3.36
CA VAL A 86 26.02 33.62 2.24
C VAL A 86 25.35 34.87 1.64
N VAL A 87 24.05 34.81 1.35
CA VAL A 87 23.31 35.96 0.78
C VAL A 87 23.22 37.13 1.77
N LYS A 88 23.22 36.87 3.09
CA LYS A 88 23.33 37.94 4.10
C LYS A 88 24.65 38.71 4.00
N PHE A 89 25.76 38.04 3.66
CA PHE A 89 27.05 38.73 3.48
C PHE A 89 27.06 39.66 2.26
N ASP A 90 26.25 39.38 1.23
CA ASP A 90 26.10 40.26 0.06
C ASP A 90 25.42 41.61 0.40
N MET A 91 24.82 41.73 1.59
CA MET A 91 24.26 43.00 2.09
C MET A 91 25.35 43.90 2.70
N LEU A 92 26.51 43.36 3.06
CA LEU A 92 27.57 44.11 3.72
C LEU A 92 28.38 44.94 2.71
N PRO A 93 28.99 46.05 3.15
CA PRO A 93 29.98 46.76 2.34
C PRO A 93 31.13 45.85 1.94
N LYS A 94 31.61 46.00 0.70
CA LYS A 94 32.76 45.28 0.19
C LYS A 94 34.03 46.04 0.55
N LEU A 95 34.97 45.37 1.21
CA LEU A 95 36.32 45.85 1.45
C LEU A 95 37.29 45.04 0.57
N SER A 96 38.03 45.73 -0.29
CA SER A 96 38.97 45.13 -1.23
C SER A 96 40.35 45.73 -1.04
N ALA A 97 41.39 44.91 -1.18
CA ALA A 97 42.78 45.34 -1.18
C ALA A 97 43.40 44.85 -2.50
N ASN A 98 43.75 45.79 -3.37
CA ASN A 98 44.33 45.49 -4.66
C ASN A 98 45.79 45.97 -4.69
N ALA A 99 46.64 45.22 -5.39
CA ALA A 99 48.02 45.59 -5.64
C ALA A 99 48.33 45.39 -7.12
N GLY A 100 48.81 46.44 -7.77
CA GLY A 100 49.09 46.46 -9.20
C GLY A 100 50.58 46.66 -9.46
N TYR A 101 51.07 46.04 -10.54
CA TYR A 101 52.36 46.33 -11.12
C TYR A 101 52.19 46.57 -12.61
N LYS A 102 52.50 47.79 -13.06
CA LYS A 102 52.28 48.23 -14.43
C LYS A 102 53.61 48.56 -15.09
N VAL A 103 53.86 47.96 -16.25
CA VAL A 103 54.97 48.30 -17.14
C VAL A 103 54.39 48.76 -18.47
N LEU A 104 54.69 49.99 -18.84
CA LEU A 104 54.36 50.55 -20.14
C LEU A 104 55.55 50.34 -21.08
N GLU A 105 55.28 49.80 -22.28
CA GLU A 105 56.28 49.65 -23.35
C GLU A 105 56.72 51.02 -23.92
N LYS A 106 55.77 51.96 -24.03
CA LYS A 106 56.02 53.34 -24.45
C LYS A 106 55.48 54.30 -23.41
N HIS A 107 56.23 55.36 -23.12
CA HIS A 107 55.75 56.42 -22.23
C HIS A 107 54.60 57.18 -22.90
N PRO A 108 53.47 57.42 -22.21
CA PRO A 108 52.36 58.22 -22.72
C PRO A 108 52.73 59.70 -22.60
N ALA A 109 53.68 60.15 -23.42
CA ALA A 109 54.14 61.53 -23.42
C ALA A 109 53.12 62.42 -24.15
N SER A 110 52.77 63.55 -23.58
CA SER A 110 51.81 64.50 -24.15
C SER A 110 52.38 65.91 -24.16
N THR A 111 51.85 66.76 -25.04
CA THR A 111 52.14 68.19 -25.08
C THR A 111 50.81 68.94 -25.18
N SER A 112 50.72 70.10 -24.55
CA SER A 112 49.57 70.99 -24.70
C SER A 112 49.74 71.89 -25.92
N VAL A 113 48.66 72.17 -26.64
CA VAL A 113 48.59 73.22 -27.66
C VAL A 113 47.57 74.28 -27.24
N THR A 114 47.77 75.52 -27.68
CA THR A 114 46.82 76.60 -27.46
C THR A 114 45.56 76.39 -28.30
N MET A 115 44.42 76.86 -27.80
CA MET A 115 43.19 76.90 -28.60
C MET A 115 43.33 77.97 -29.69
N ALA A 116 42.97 77.63 -30.93
CA ALA A 116 42.90 78.53 -32.07
C ALA A 116 41.44 78.91 -32.36
N SER A 117 41.26 80.06 -33.00
CA SER A 117 39.97 80.54 -33.52
C SER A 117 39.68 79.83 -34.84
N GLU A 118 38.52 79.18 -34.95
CA GLU A 118 38.07 78.52 -36.19
C GLU A 118 36.76 79.17 -36.63
N GLY A 119 36.77 79.82 -37.81
CA GLY A 119 35.58 80.52 -38.32
C GLY A 119 35.22 81.83 -37.60
N GLY A 120 36.12 82.42 -36.81
CA GLY A 120 35.89 83.69 -36.09
C GLY A 120 35.29 83.53 -34.69
N GLU A 121 35.13 82.30 -34.21
CA GLU A 121 34.79 82.00 -32.82
C GLU A 121 36.00 81.43 -32.08
N ASP A 122 36.38 82.08 -30.99
CA ASP A 122 37.50 81.67 -30.15
C ASP A 122 37.16 80.40 -29.35
N ASN A 123 38.19 79.57 -29.08
CA ASN A 123 38.12 78.33 -28.28
C ASN A 123 37.44 77.11 -28.94
N LYS A 124 37.38 77.02 -30.28
CA LYS A 124 36.77 75.85 -30.94
C LYS A 124 37.72 74.82 -31.52
N ALA A 125 38.96 75.17 -31.85
CA ALA A 125 39.93 74.24 -32.41
C ALA A 125 41.24 74.23 -31.63
N ALA A 126 41.93 73.09 -31.62
CA ALA A 126 43.31 73.01 -31.13
C ALA A 126 44.26 73.53 -32.22
N ALA A 127 45.20 74.40 -31.87
CA ALA A 127 46.24 74.83 -32.82
C ALA A 127 47.08 73.63 -33.30
N ALA A 128 47.56 73.67 -34.54
CA ALA A 128 48.43 72.64 -35.08
C ALA A 128 49.69 72.46 -34.21
N LEU A 129 50.09 71.20 -33.98
CA LEU A 129 51.35 70.89 -33.29
C LEU A 129 52.50 71.52 -34.07
N GLY A 130 53.36 72.29 -33.40
CA GLY A 130 54.56 72.86 -34.03
C GLY A 130 55.53 71.78 -34.51
N ASP A 131 56.43 72.12 -35.44
CA ASP A 131 57.35 71.17 -36.09
C ASP A 131 58.31 70.44 -35.12
N THR A 132 58.51 70.97 -33.91
CA THR A 132 59.32 70.36 -32.84
C THR A 132 58.62 70.44 -31.47
N PRO A 133 57.60 69.61 -31.22
CA PRO A 133 56.82 69.65 -29.98
C PRO A 133 57.62 69.07 -28.80
N SER A 134 57.57 69.74 -27.64
CA SER A 134 58.15 69.23 -26.39
C SER A 134 57.14 68.34 -25.66
N TYR A 135 57.39 67.04 -25.60
CA TYR A 135 56.52 66.12 -24.87
C TYR A 135 56.96 65.99 -23.40
N SER A 136 56.00 66.09 -22.48
CA SER A 136 56.21 65.81 -21.06
C SER A 136 55.59 64.47 -20.68
N VAL A 137 56.16 63.83 -19.66
CA VAL A 137 55.66 62.57 -19.11
C VAL A 137 55.19 62.81 -17.68
N SER A 138 54.00 62.32 -17.36
CA SER A 138 53.41 62.39 -16.01
C SER A 138 53.33 61.02 -15.34
N GLN A 139 53.74 59.96 -16.05
CA GLN A 139 53.67 58.57 -15.58
C GLN A 139 55.04 57.91 -15.61
N GLU A 140 55.44 57.37 -14.46
CA GLU A 140 56.61 56.52 -14.35
C GLU A 140 56.28 55.09 -14.81
N THR A 141 57.24 54.45 -15.49
CA THR A 141 57.21 53.03 -15.83
C THR A 141 58.56 52.41 -15.42
N PRO A 142 58.58 51.31 -14.65
CA PRO A 142 57.43 50.62 -14.06
C PRO A 142 56.78 51.42 -12.91
N SER A 143 55.48 51.24 -12.68
CA SER A 143 54.78 51.75 -11.49
C SER A 143 54.18 50.62 -10.67
N ARG A 144 54.18 50.78 -9.35
CA ARG A 144 53.50 49.89 -8.40
C ARG A 144 52.37 50.69 -7.76
N THR A 145 51.17 50.13 -7.84
CA THR A 145 49.98 50.70 -7.22
C THR A 145 49.51 49.77 -6.09
N THR A 146 48.96 50.33 -5.04
CA THR A 146 48.30 49.59 -3.97
C THR A 146 47.09 50.39 -3.56
N ASP A 147 45.93 49.74 -3.48
CA ASP A 147 44.71 50.40 -3.08
C ASP A 147 43.91 49.53 -2.10
N VAL A 148 43.31 50.20 -1.12
CA VAL A 148 42.36 49.61 -0.18
C VAL A 148 41.06 50.37 -0.36
N GLY A 149 40.06 49.69 -0.93
CA GLY A 149 38.78 50.26 -1.31
C GLY A 149 37.62 49.69 -0.50
N PHE A 150 36.81 50.57 0.07
CA PHE A 150 35.50 50.30 0.62
C PHE A 150 34.43 50.71 -0.41
N THR A 151 33.46 49.85 -0.66
CA THR A 151 32.31 50.14 -1.55
C THR A 151 31.02 49.60 -0.96
N TRP A 152 29.98 50.44 -0.93
CA TRP A 152 28.62 50.04 -0.52
C TRP A 152 27.58 50.58 -1.50
N ASN A 153 26.66 49.72 -1.95
CA ASN A 153 25.60 50.08 -2.89
C ASN A 153 24.23 49.90 -2.22
N ALA A 154 23.45 50.97 -2.11
CA ALA A 154 22.14 50.96 -1.48
C ALA A 154 21.12 50.11 -2.26
N LEU A 155 21.20 50.08 -3.60
CA LEU A 155 20.33 49.25 -4.44
C LEU A 155 20.69 47.76 -4.30
N ASP A 156 21.98 47.43 -4.34
CA ASP A 156 22.43 46.05 -4.16
C ASP A 156 22.05 45.54 -2.76
N PHE A 157 22.16 46.38 -1.72
CA PHE A 157 21.66 46.06 -0.38
C PHE A 157 20.17 45.69 -0.40
N GLY A 158 19.33 46.52 -1.03
CA GLY A 158 17.90 46.25 -1.14
C GLY A 158 17.58 44.97 -1.93
N LEU A 159 18.30 44.72 -3.02
CA LEU A 159 18.16 43.49 -3.82
C LEU A 159 18.60 42.26 -3.04
N SER A 160 19.74 42.33 -2.35
CA SER A 160 20.25 41.25 -1.49
C SER A 160 19.29 40.96 -0.32
N TYR A 161 18.64 41.99 0.26
CA TYR A 161 17.61 41.80 1.29
C TYR A 161 16.43 40.96 0.79
N VAL A 162 15.90 41.29 -0.39
CA VAL A 162 14.80 40.51 -1.00
C VAL A 162 15.27 39.09 -1.35
N ARG A 163 16.47 38.94 -1.91
CA ARG A 163 17.07 37.63 -2.23
C ARG A 163 17.30 36.76 -1.00
N ALA A 164 17.70 37.34 0.13
CA ALA A 164 17.83 36.59 1.38
C ALA A 164 16.48 36.07 1.87
N GLY A 165 15.41 36.86 1.71
CA GLY A 165 14.03 36.42 1.97
C GLY A 165 13.63 35.25 1.05
N GLN A 166 13.92 35.34 -0.25
CA GLN A 166 13.69 34.24 -1.19
C GLN A 166 14.44 32.98 -0.80
N GLN A 167 15.71 33.12 -0.39
CA GLN A 167 16.52 31.98 0.03
C GLN A 167 16.00 31.35 1.33
N ALA A 168 15.44 32.14 2.23
CA ALA A 168 14.78 31.64 3.44
C ALA A 168 13.49 30.87 3.12
N ASP A 169 12.69 31.33 2.16
CA ASP A 169 11.52 30.58 1.69
C ASP A 169 11.93 29.28 0.97
N LYS A 170 13.03 29.28 0.20
CA LYS A 170 13.59 28.06 -0.41
C LYS A 170 14.08 27.04 0.61
N TYR A 171 14.65 27.48 1.73
CA TYR A 171 14.97 26.59 2.84
C TYR A 171 13.72 25.88 3.39
N LEU A 172 12.60 26.60 3.53
CA LEU A 172 11.34 26.02 3.97
C LEU A 172 10.78 25.03 2.94
N ILE A 173 10.94 25.30 1.64
CA ILE A 173 10.64 24.31 0.58
C ILE A 173 11.43 23.02 0.81
N SER A 174 12.75 23.09 0.99
CA SER A 174 13.57 21.90 1.25
C SER A 174 13.16 21.16 2.54
N LYS A 175 12.63 21.87 3.55
CA LYS A 175 12.09 21.25 4.77
C LYS A 175 10.79 20.47 4.52
N GLU A 176 9.90 20.97 3.67
CA GLU A 176 8.71 20.22 3.28
C GLU A 176 9.06 19.01 2.38
N LEU A 177 10.08 19.13 1.51
CA LEU A 177 10.60 18.00 0.74
C LEU A 177 11.21 16.91 1.64
N GLU A 178 11.93 17.30 2.70
CA GLU A 178 12.42 16.38 3.74
C GLU A 178 11.25 15.62 4.39
N ARG A 179 10.16 16.34 4.75
CA ARG A 179 8.96 15.73 5.33
C ARG A 179 8.24 14.78 4.38
N LYS A 180 8.17 15.13 3.10
CA LYS A 180 7.63 14.25 2.04
C LYS A 180 8.46 12.97 1.89
N ALA A 181 9.78 13.06 1.98
CA ALA A 181 10.66 11.90 1.94
C ALA A 181 10.44 10.98 3.15
N ILE A 182 10.25 11.55 4.34
CA ILE A 182 9.88 10.80 5.56
C ILE A 182 8.55 10.04 5.33
N HIS A 183 7.53 10.68 4.76
CA HIS A 183 6.25 10.02 4.49
C HIS A 183 6.39 8.80 3.59
N ASN A 184 7.17 8.91 2.51
CA ASN A 184 7.40 7.81 1.59
C ASN A 184 8.20 6.68 2.25
N LEU A 185 9.29 7.02 2.96
CA LEU A 185 10.10 6.06 3.69
C LEU A 185 9.28 5.30 4.74
N THR A 186 8.42 5.99 5.50
CA THR A 186 7.56 5.36 6.51
C THR A 186 6.66 4.28 5.90
N LYS A 187 5.99 4.58 4.78
CA LYS A 187 5.11 3.61 4.10
C LYS A 187 5.88 2.40 3.60
N GLU A 188 7.03 2.63 2.97
CA GLU A 188 7.88 1.56 2.45
C GLU A 188 8.41 0.65 3.56
N VAL A 189 8.82 1.24 4.69
CA VAL A 189 9.28 0.48 5.86
C VAL A 189 8.15 -0.33 6.47
N ILE A 190 6.93 0.23 6.60
CA ILE A 190 5.77 -0.51 7.12
C ILE A 190 5.52 -1.77 6.28
N TYR A 191 5.45 -1.64 4.96
CA TYR A 191 5.23 -2.78 4.08
C TYR A 191 6.36 -3.80 4.16
N ALA A 192 7.62 -3.34 4.04
CA ALA A 192 8.79 -4.20 4.05
C ALA A 192 8.97 -4.94 5.39
N TYR A 193 8.61 -4.30 6.51
CA TYR A 193 8.63 -4.88 7.84
C TYR A 193 7.69 -6.08 7.95
N TRP A 194 6.40 -5.89 7.64
CA TRP A 194 5.40 -6.96 7.73
C TRP A 194 5.67 -8.09 6.73
N LYS A 195 6.12 -7.74 5.52
CA LYS A 195 6.55 -8.72 4.51
C LYS A 195 7.78 -9.53 4.98
N THR A 196 8.75 -8.90 5.64
CA THR A 196 9.96 -9.61 6.10
C THR A 196 9.67 -10.48 7.31
N LEU A 197 8.83 -10.01 8.23
CA LEU A 197 8.42 -10.79 9.40
C LEU A 197 7.75 -12.11 8.98
N SER A 198 6.81 -12.04 8.02
CA SER A 198 6.17 -13.23 7.45
C SER A 198 7.14 -14.07 6.61
N ALA A 199 8.04 -13.46 5.84
CA ALA A 199 9.05 -14.16 5.07
C ALA A 199 9.95 -15.04 5.96
N ASP A 200 10.42 -14.52 7.09
CA ASP A 200 11.28 -15.24 8.02
C ASP A 200 10.57 -16.49 8.58
N GLU A 201 9.30 -16.38 8.95
CA GLU A 201 8.50 -17.51 9.45
C GLU A 201 8.22 -18.55 8.35
N LEU A 202 7.78 -18.10 7.17
CA LEU A 202 7.38 -18.99 6.07
C LEU A 202 8.56 -19.73 5.46
N LEU A 203 9.72 -19.08 5.32
CA LEU A 203 10.93 -19.73 4.80
C LEU A 203 11.40 -20.87 5.71
N ALA A 204 11.20 -20.76 7.04
CA ALA A 204 11.50 -21.83 7.98
C ALA A 204 10.60 -23.06 7.79
N GLN A 205 9.38 -22.89 7.26
CA GLN A 205 8.43 -23.97 6.99
C GLN A 205 8.52 -24.55 5.57
N ILE A 206 8.87 -23.71 4.58
CA ILE A 206 9.02 -24.13 3.19
C ILE A 206 10.19 -25.10 3.01
N ASN A 207 11.33 -24.86 3.66
CA ASN A 207 12.53 -25.69 3.46
C ASN A 207 12.31 -27.17 3.87
N PRO A 208 11.76 -27.48 5.06
CA PRO A 208 11.45 -28.87 5.41
C PRO A 208 10.37 -29.50 4.52
N LEU A 209 9.38 -28.72 4.06
CA LEU A 209 8.35 -29.26 3.16
C LEU A 209 8.92 -29.59 1.77
N MET A 210 9.84 -28.76 1.27
CA MET A 210 10.57 -29.03 0.02
C MET A 210 11.40 -30.31 0.11
N GLU A 211 12.06 -30.55 1.25
CA GLU A 211 12.80 -31.79 1.50
C GLU A 211 11.86 -33.02 1.43
N ARG A 212 10.70 -32.94 2.10
CA ARG A 212 9.68 -34.01 2.05
C ARG A 212 9.09 -34.24 0.65
N VAL A 213 8.96 -33.18 -0.17
CA VAL A 213 8.53 -33.31 -1.57
C VAL A 213 9.58 -34.04 -2.40
N ASN A 214 10.86 -33.72 -2.21
CA ASN A 214 11.96 -34.40 -2.92
C ASN A 214 12.08 -35.87 -2.50
N GLU A 215 11.99 -36.17 -1.20
CA GLU A 215 11.97 -37.55 -0.71
C GLU A 215 10.80 -38.34 -1.32
N ALA A 216 9.61 -37.76 -1.38
CA ALA A 216 8.46 -38.40 -2.01
C ALA A 216 8.67 -38.60 -3.52
N LEU A 217 9.31 -37.66 -4.22
CA LEU A 217 9.64 -37.83 -5.63
C LEU A 217 10.58 -39.02 -5.86
N ASP A 218 11.65 -39.12 -5.07
CA ASP A 218 12.62 -40.22 -5.13
C ASP A 218 11.92 -41.58 -4.85
N ASP A 219 11.03 -41.63 -3.86
CA ASP A 219 10.24 -42.83 -3.55
C ASP A 219 9.34 -43.25 -4.72
N TYR A 220 8.64 -42.30 -5.35
CA TYR A 220 7.74 -42.58 -6.48
C TYR A 220 8.49 -42.88 -7.78
N GLU A 221 9.74 -42.43 -7.94
CA GLU A 221 10.64 -42.88 -9.02
C GLU A 221 11.01 -44.35 -8.82
N TYR A 222 11.39 -44.74 -7.60
CA TYR A 222 11.69 -46.13 -7.28
C TYR A 222 10.47 -47.07 -7.39
N ILE A 223 9.27 -46.61 -6.99
CA ILE A 223 8.02 -47.35 -7.14
C ILE A 223 7.69 -47.62 -8.63
N GLU A 224 7.99 -46.66 -9.51
CA GLU A 224 7.82 -46.78 -10.96
C GLU A 224 8.81 -47.79 -11.55
N GLU A 225 10.10 -47.66 -11.22
CA GLU A 225 11.16 -48.58 -11.68
C GLU A 225 10.89 -50.04 -11.26
N LEU A 226 10.36 -50.24 -10.05
CA LEU A 226 10.02 -51.56 -9.53
C LEU A 226 8.65 -52.08 -9.97
N LEU A 227 7.86 -51.30 -10.71
CA LEU A 227 6.51 -51.65 -11.16
C LEU A 227 5.58 -52.08 -10.00
N ILE A 228 5.74 -51.46 -8.82
CA ILE A 228 4.93 -51.78 -7.63
C ILE A 228 3.49 -51.27 -7.81
N THR A 229 3.33 -50.13 -8.49
CA THR A 229 2.04 -49.57 -8.90
C THR A 229 1.94 -49.50 -10.42
N SER A 230 0.78 -49.13 -10.95
CA SER A 230 0.65 -48.79 -12.37
C SER A 230 1.67 -47.70 -12.73
N PRO A 231 2.48 -47.85 -13.80
CA PRO A 231 3.43 -46.83 -14.23
C PRO A 231 2.77 -45.47 -14.50
N MET A 232 1.51 -45.48 -14.97
CA MET A 232 0.76 -44.25 -15.18
C MET A 232 0.48 -43.52 -13.86
N ASP A 233 0.06 -44.25 -12.81
CA ASP A 233 -0.28 -43.65 -11.52
C ASP A 233 0.97 -43.09 -10.83
N ALA A 234 2.10 -43.82 -10.91
CA ALA A 234 3.37 -43.34 -10.39
C ALA A 234 3.83 -42.05 -11.10
N LEU A 235 3.76 -42.00 -12.43
CA LEU A 235 4.11 -40.80 -13.23
C LEU A 235 3.16 -39.62 -12.96
N LEU A 236 1.86 -39.87 -12.75
CA LEU A 236 0.91 -38.81 -12.37
C LEU A 236 1.25 -38.23 -11.00
N TYR A 237 1.58 -39.08 -10.02
CA TYR A 237 2.00 -38.62 -8.69
C TYR A 237 3.32 -37.85 -8.73
N GLN A 238 4.30 -38.30 -9.52
CA GLN A 238 5.53 -37.54 -9.74
C GLN A 238 5.23 -36.15 -10.33
N LYS A 239 4.35 -36.06 -11.33
CA LYS A 239 3.94 -34.78 -11.91
C LYS A 239 3.31 -33.86 -10.87
N GLU A 240 2.37 -34.36 -10.05
CA GLU A 240 1.73 -33.54 -9.01
C GLU A 240 2.73 -33.03 -7.96
N LEU A 241 3.68 -33.87 -7.55
CA LEU A 241 4.75 -33.45 -6.64
C LEU A 241 5.67 -32.40 -7.28
N LEU A 242 5.99 -32.53 -8.57
CA LEU A 242 6.76 -31.52 -9.30
C LEU A 242 6.01 -30.18 -9.39
N ASP A 243 4.69 -30.21 -9.59
CA ASP A 243 3.86 -29.01 -9.57
C ASP A 243 3.89 -28.34 -8.17
N VAL A 244 3.80 -29.13 -7.10
CA VAL A 244 3.95 -28.65 -5.72
C VAL A 244 5.35 -28.04 -5.48
N ALA A 245 6.41 -28.73 -5.91
CA ALA A 245 7.79 -28.24 -5.80
C ALA A 245 7.99 -26.91 -6.54
N GLN A 246 7.37 -26.76 -7.72
CA GLN A 246 7.43 -25.53 -8.49
C GLN A 246 6.70 -24.37 -7.79
N ILE A 247 5.53 -24.64 -7.18
CA ILE A 247 4.80 -23.65 -6.39
C ILE A 247 5.66 -23.19 -5.21
N LEU A 248 6.19 -24.13 -4.42
CA LEU A 248 7.02 -23.83 -3.25
C LEU A 248 8.30 -23.07 -3.63
N ASN A 249 8.98 -23.45 -4.71
CA ASN A 249 10.16 -22.71 -5.20
C ASN A 249 9.82 -21.30 -5.68
N THR A 250 8.63 -21.10 -6.26
CA THR A 250 8.16 -19.78 -6.68
C THR A 250 7.87 -18.90 -5.47
N GLN A 251 7.19 -19.42 -4.46
CA GLN A 251 6.94 -18.69 -3.21
C GLN A 251 8.24 -18.39 -2.46
N ARG A 252 9.15 -19.37 -2.36
CA ARG A 252 10.46 -19.19 -1.75
C ARG A 252 11.23 -18.03 -2.39
N ARG A 253 11.32 -18.01 -3.73
CA ARG A 253 12.00 -16.92 -4.46
C ARG A 253 11.38 -15.56 -4.21
N ALA A 254 10.05 -15.48 -4.06
CA ALA A 254 9.35 -14.22 -3.78
C ALA A 254 9.61 -13.66 -2.37
N LEU A 255 10.08 -14.50 -1.44
CA LEU A 255 10.37 -14.13 -0.05
C LEU A 255 11.86 -13.88 0.22
N MET A 256 12.77 -14.47 -0.58
CA MET A 256 14.22 -14.39 -0.36
C MET A 256 14.79 -12.97 -0.39
N ASP A 257 14.14 -12.03 -1.07
CA ASP A 257 14.59 -10.64 -1.19
C ASP A 257 14.13 -9.74 -0.03
N SER A 258 13.14 -10.18 0.75
CA SER A 258 12.40 -9.31 1.67
C SER A 258 13.31 -8.74 2.76
N ARG A 259 14.17 -9.58 3.34
CA ARG A 259 15.16 -9.16 4.34
C ARG A 259 16.17 -8.17 3.80
N ALA A 260 16.63 -8.34 2.55
CA ALA A 260 17.56 -7.41 1.92
C ALA A 260 16.89 -6.07 1.58
N GLN A 261 15.62 -6.08 1.18
CA GLN A 261 14.82 -4.86 0.95
C GLN A 261 14.63 -4.07 2.24
N LEU A 262 14.25 -4.74 3.33
CA LEU A 262 14.11 -4.07 4.63
C LEU A 262 15.46 -3.53 5.12
N ALA A 263 16.54 -4.33 5.05
CA ALA A 263 17.87 -3.86 5.44
C ALA A 263 18.30 -2.60 4.67
N ASN A 264 18.02 -2.53 3.37
CA ASN A 264 18.28 -1.34 2.56
C ASN A 264 17.50 -0.10 3.05
N LEU A 265 16.21 -0.25 3.32
CA LEU A 265 15.37 0.85 3.84
C LEU A 265 15.85 1.34 5.22
N LEU A 266 16.25 0.40 6.09
CA LEU A 266 16.83 0.68 7.41
C LEU A 266 18.24 1.32 7.33
N GLY A 267 18.86 1.36 6.14
CA GLY A 267 20.25 1.82 5.98
C GLY A 267 21.29 0.87 6.59
N LEU A 268 20.96 -0.41 6.72
CA LEU A 268 21.81 -1.48 7.25
C LEU A 268 22.52 -2.23 6.12
N MET A 269 23.58 -2.97 6.47
CA MET A 269 24.25 -3.86 5.52
C MET A 269 23.38 -5.09 5.22
N PRO A 270 23.36 -5.62 3.97
CA PRO A 270 22.51 -6.75 3.61
C PRO A 270 22.77 -8.05 4.40
N ASP A 271 23.98 -8.23 4.93
CA ASP A 271 24.42 -9.41 5.67
C ASP A 271 24.34 -9.26 7.20
N GLN A 272 23.85 -8.13 7.70
CA GLN A 272 23.76 -7.91 9.14
C GLN A 272 22.64 -8.74 9.76
N PRO A 273 22.91 -9.49 10.84
CA PRO A 273 21.87 -10.21 11.56
C PRO A 273 21.03 -9.27 12.43
N PHE A 274 19.72 -9.35 12.29
CA PHE A 274 18.71 -8.76 13.18
C PHE A 274 17.48 -9.68 13.25
N VAL A 275 16.70 -9.57 14.34
CA VAL A 275 15.47 -10.32 14.59
C VAL A 275 14.30 -9.36 14.64
N LEU A 276 13.23 -9.66 13.90
CA LEU A 276 11.99 -8.90 13.93
C LEU A 276 11.05 -9.50 14.98
N ILE A 277 10.40 -8.65 15.77
CA ILE A 277 9.38 -9.04 16.75
C ILE A 277 8.02 -8.49 16.32
N ASN A 278 6.91 -9.05 16.77
CA ASN A 278 5.59 -8.46 16.48
C ASN A 278 5.42 -7.13 17.22
N THR A 279 4.74 -6.17 16.60
CA THR A 279 4.41 -4.89 17.23
C THR A 279 3.11 -5.05 18.04
N GLU A 280 3.04 -4.46 19.24
CA GLU A 280 1.84 -4.54 20.09
C GLU A 280 0.68 -3.69 19.54
N SER A 281 1.01 -2.54 18.95
CA SER A 281 0.05 -1.56 18.43
C SER A 281 0.23 -1.37 16.91
N PRO A 282 -0.34 -2.22 16.04
CA PRO A 282 -0.33 -1.99 14.60
C PRO A 282 -1.21 -0.79 14.23
N LEU A 283 -0.99 -0.20 13.05
CA LEU A 283 -1.82 0.92 12.60
C LEU A 283 -3.27 0.45 12.40
N SER A 284 -4.21 1.34 12.72
CA SER A 284 -5.65 1.17 12.47
C SER A 284 -6.24 2.37 11.72
N GLU A 285 -7.54 2.32 11.42
CA GLU A 285 -8.30 3.39 10.78
C GLU A 285 -8.09 4.75 11.47
N LEU A 286 -8.13 5.82 10.67
CA LEU A 286 -8.08 7.18 11.20
C LEU A 286 -9.40 7.56 11.89
N ASP A 287 -9.30 8.20 13.06
CA ASP A 287 -10.45 8.76 13.79
C ASP A 287 -10.80 10.16 13.25
N MET A 288 -11.20 10.22 11.97
CA MET A 288 -11.59 11.46 11.28
C MET A 288 -12.48 11.16 10.06
N SER A 289 -13.47 12.01 9.84
CA SER A 289 -14.36 11.93 8.68
C SER A 289 -13.62 12.27 7.38
N LEU A 290 -14.19 11.88 6.23
CA LEU A 290 -13.57 12.14 4.92
C LEU A 290 -13.41 13.65 4.67
N GLU A 291 -14.40 14.45 5.08
CA GLU A 291 -14.36 15.91 4.96
C GLU A 291 -13.26 16.52 5.84
N GLU A 292 -13.07 16.02 7.07
CA GLU A 292 -11.98 16.44 7.96
C GLU A 292 -10.61 16.07 7.38
N GLN A 293 -10.50 14.89 6.75
CA GLN A 293 -9.28 14.46 6.06
C GLN A 293 -8.93 15.38 4.88
N GLU A 294 -9.92 15.81 4.09
CA GLU A 294 -9.73 16.76 2.99
C GLU A 294 -9.21 18.11 3.49
N GLU A 295 -9.82 18.67 4.53
CA GLU A 295 -9.41 19.95 5.12
C GLU A 295 -7.98 19.86 5.68
N ALA A 296 -7.70 18.80 6.44
CA ALA A 296 -6.37 18.56 7.00
C ALA A 296 -5.32 18.36 5.90
N ALA A 297 -5.65 17.65 4.82
CA ALA A 297 -4.76 17.47 3.67
C ALA A 297 -4.44 18.79 2.99
N LEU A 298 -5.44 19.63 2.72
CA LEU A 298 -5.24 20.95 2.14
C LEU A 298 -4.40 21.88 3.04
N PHE A 299 -4.45 21.69 4.35
CA PHE A 299 -3.68 22.48 5.30
C PHE A 299 -2.23 22.03 5.41
N SER A 300 -2.00 20.71 5.53
CA SER A 300 -0.76 20.16 6.08
C SER A 300 0.07 19.32 5.11
N ARG A 301 -0.44 19.00 3.90
CA ARG A 301 0.31 18.20 2.92
C ARG A 301 1.60 18.92 2.47
N PRO A 302 2.77 18.25 2.53
CA PRO A 302 4.05 18.88 2.22
C PRO A 302 4.12 19.46 0.81
N GLU A 303 3.53 18.80 -0.21
CA GLU A 303 3.55 19.31 -1.59
C GLU A 303 2.75 20.62 -1.73
N LEU A 304 1.67 20.78 -0.95
CA LEU A 304 0.90 22.02 -0.93
C LEU A 304 1.61 23.14 -0.17
N LEU A 305 2.36 22.81 0.87
CA LEU A 305 3.18 23.79 1.59
C LEU A 305 4.37 24.24 0.72
N GLU A 306 5.01 23.33 0.00
CA GLU A 306 6.03 23.63 -1.02
C GLU A 306 5.54 24.68 -2.02
N ILE A 307 4.39 24.44 -2.68
CA ILE A 307 3.89 25.38 -3.70
C ILE A 307 3.51 26.74 -3.10
N ARG A 308 3.03 26.78 -1.85
CA ARG A 308 2.75 28.03 -1.12
C ARG A 308 4.02 28.83 -0.85
N TYR A 309 5.12 28.17 -0.51
CA TYR A 309 6.42 28.85 -0.39
C TYR A 309 6.94 29.29 -1.76
N GLN A 310 6.74 28.50 -2.82
CA GLN A 310 7.10 28.88 -4.17
C GLN A 310 6.35 30.13 -4.65
N GLU A 311 5.08 30.29 -4.27
CA GLU A 311 4.28 31.50 -4.49
C GLU A 311 4.94 32.73 -3.83
N LYS A 312 5.39 32.60 -2.58
CA LYS A 312 6.13 33.67 -1.88
C LYS A 312 7.45 34.01 -2.57
N VAL A 313 8.21 33.01 -3.00
CA VAL A 313 9.48 33.18 -3.74
C VAL A 313 9.23 33.95 -5.04
N THR A 314 8.17 33.59 -5.76
CA THR A 314 7.78 34.21 -7.04
C THR A 314 7.37 35.67 -6.84
N ALA A 315 6.56 35.96 -5.82
CA ALA A 315 6.18 37.33 -5.48
C ALA A 315 7.40 38.17 -5.05
N ALA A 316 8.35 37.58 -4.33
CA ALA A 316 9.61 38.25 -4.00
C ALA A 316 10.51 38.47 -5.24
N GLU A 317 10.47 37.57 -6.22
CA GLU A 317 11.21 37.71 -7.48
C GLU A 317 10.67 38.85 -8.35
N ALA A 318 9.35 38.99 -8.39
CA ALA A 318 8.67 40.14 -9.01
C ALA A 318 9.13 41.46 -8.36
N ARG A 319 9.16 41.50 -7.01
CA ARG A 319 9.65 42.67 -6.26
C ARG A 319 11.13 42.95 -6.53
N ALA A 320 11.99 41.93 -6.57
CA ALA A 320 13.41 42.10 -6.87
C ALA A 320 13.62 42.62 -8.29
N SER A 321 12.87 42.10 -9.26
CA SER A 321 12.90 42.54 -10.66
C SER A 321 12.48 44.00 -10.79
N MET A 322 11.41 44.42 -10.11
CA MET A 322 10.99 45.82 -10.06
C MET A 322 11.99 46.71 -9.33
N LEU A 323 12.58 46.23 -8.23
CA LEU A 323 13.59 46.97 -7.47
C LEU A 323 14.84 47.23 -8.33
N SER A 324 15.23 46.29 -9.18
CA SER A 324 16.40 46.42 -10.07
C SER A 324 16.30 47.58 -11.08
N LEU A 325 15.10 48.14 -11.28
CA LEU A 325 14.86 49.29 -12.14
C LEU A 325 15.16 50.63 -11.45
N PHE A 326 15.29 50.67 -10.12
CA PHE A 326 15.59 51.90 -9.39
C PHE A 326 17.04 52.38 -9.62
N PRO A 327 17.32 53.68 -9.41
CA PRO A 327 18.67 54.19 -9.47
C PRO A 327 19.58 53.54 -8.42
N SER A 328 20.82 53.29 -8.80
CA SER A 328 21.88 52.86 -7.90
C SER A 328 22.52 54.06 -7.20
N LEU A 329 22.73 53.95 -5.89
CA LEU A 329 23.50 54.91 -5.10
C LEU A 329 24.66 54.15 -4.46
N THR A 330 25.87 54.47 -4.90
CA THR A 330 27.09 53.81 -4.43
C THR A 330 27.94 54.79 -3.64
N PHE A 331 28.40 54.35 -2.47
CA PHE A 331 29.36 55.06 -1.63
C PHE A 331 30.68 54.34 -1.73
N ASN A 332 31.74 55.06 -2.08
CA ASN A 332 33.08 54.50 -2.20
C ASN A 332 34.07 55.33 -1.38
N ALA A 333 35.01 54.64 -0.74
CA ALA A 333 36.14 55.25 -0.06
C ALA A 333 37.38 54.41 -0.35
N THR A 334 38.35 54.98 -1.07
CA THR A 334 39.54 54.26 -1.52
C THR A 334 40.78 55.01 -1.06
N TRP A 335 41.63 54.32 -0.31
CA TRP A 335 43.00 54.75 -0.08
C TRP A 335 43.87 54.17 -1.19
N THR A 336 44.60 55.00 -1.91
CA THR A 336 45.49 54.61 -3.00
C THR A 336 46.91 55.03 -2.72
N TYR A 337 47.88 54.22 -3.16
CA TYR A 337 49.30 54.51 -3.16
C TYR A 337 49.87 54.20 -4.56
N ASP A 338 50.60 55.14 -5.14
CA ASP A 338 51.31 54.97 -6.41
C ASP A 338 52.78 55.36 -6.24
N SER A 339 53.68 54.45 -6.64
CA SER A 339 55.13 54.67 -6.56
C SER A 339 55.65 55.79 -7.47
N ASN A 340 54.84 56.22 -8.45
CA ASN A 340 55.18 57.20 -9.48
C ASN A 340 55.85 58.45 -8.90
N LYS A 341 57.11 58.68 -9.26
CA LYS A 341 57.91 59.82 -8.79
C LYS A 341 57.42 61.18 -9.26
N TYR A 342 56.59 61.23 -10.30
CA TYR A 342 56.04 62.49 -10.83
C TYR A 342 54.82 62.97 -10.03
N LEU A 343 54.28 62.16 -9.11
CA LEU A 343 53.22 62.57 -8.20
C LEU A 343 53.79 63.33 -7.01
N LEU A 344 53.15 64.45 -6.66
CA LEU A 344 53.46 65.21 -5.44
C LEU A 344 53.05 64.42 -4.19
N ASN A 345 51.81 63.93 -4.18
CA ASN A 345 51.28 63.05 -3.14
C ASN A 345 51.21 61.64 -3.70
N LYS A 346 52.02 60.74 -3.13
CA LYS A 346 52.09 59.34 -3.57
C LYS A 346 50.98 58.50 -2.97
N ASP A 347 50.40 58.96 -1.87
CA ASP A 347 49.22 58.44 -1.23
C ASP A 347 48.05 59.42 -1.35
N ASN A 348 46.85 58.91 -1.58
CA ASN A 348 45.64 59.69 -1.65
C ASN A 348 44.47 58.92 -1.06
N THR A 349 43.54 59.64 -0.41
CA THR A 349 42.27 59.07 0.04
C THR A 349 41.15 59.75 -0.70
N GLU A 350 40.41 58.97 -1.49
CA GLU A 350 39.27 59.43 -2.25
C GLU A 350 38.00 58.89 -1.60
N TYR A 351 37.03 59.76 -1.36
CA TYR A 351 35.70 59.36 -0.92
C TYR A 351 34.67 60.06 -1.78
N GLY A 352 33.61 59.34 -2.13
CA GLY A 352 32.59 59.82 -3.04
C GLY A 352 31.27 59.10 -2.89
N ALA A 353 30.26 59.69 -3.52
CA ALA A 353 28.99 59.04 -3.77
C ALA A 353 28.71 59.14 -5.27
N LEU A 354 28.41 58.02 -5.91
CA LEU A 354 28.03 57.96 -7.31
C LEU A 354 26.56 57.53 -7.40
N PHE A 355 25.76 58.41 -8.00
CA PHE A 355 24.37 58.17 -8.34
C PHE A 355 24.26 57.81 -9.82
N GLY A 356 23.74 56.62 -10.12
CA GLY A 356 23.61 56.11 -11.48
C GLY A 356 22.19 55.61 -11.75
N PHE A 357 21.57 56.13 -12.82
CA PHE A 357 20.23 55.72 -13.24
C PHE A 357 20.19 55.43 -14.74
N ASN A 358 19.72 54.24 -15.11
CA ASN A 358 19.45 53.94 -16.52
C ASN A 358 18.04 54.42 -16.88
N LEU A 359 17.97 55.54 -17.60
CA LEU A 359 16.70 56.17 -18.01
C LEU A 359 15.84 55.28 -18.93
N LEU A 360 16.44 54.29 -19.61
CA LEU A 360 15.69 53.38 -20.49
C LEU A 360 14.99 52.24 -19.72
N ASN A 361 15.37 51.99 -18.47
CA ASN A 361 14.74 50.94 -17.64
C ASN A 361 13.25 51.18 -17.39
N VAL A 362 12.79 52.44 -17.44
CA VAL A 362 11.37 52.80 -17.27
C VAL A 362 10.48 52.15 -18.35
N PHE A 363 10.99 51.97 -19.57
CA PHE A 363 10.25 51.33 -20.66
C PHE A 363 10.14 49.81 -20.47
N GLN A 364 11.02 49.20 -19.67
CA GLN A 364 10.97 47.77 -19.35
C GLN A 364 10.02 47.45 -18.20
N ALA A 365 9.63 48.44 -17.39
CA ALA A 365 8.78 48.25 -16.22
C ALA A 365 7.44 47.58 -16.55
N GLY A 366 6.80 47.98 -17.66
CA GLY A 366 5.55 47.35 -18.12
C GLY A 366 5.73 45.86 -18.44
N ASN A 367 6.73 45.54 -19.26
CA ASN A 367 7.03 44.17 -19.65
C ASN A 367 7.39 43.27 -18.45
N ILE A 368 8.19 43.79 -17.50
CA ILE A 368 8.58 43.04 -16.28
C ILE A 368 7.36 42.77 -15.40
N ASN A 369 6.47 43.74 -15.25
CA ASN A 369 5.24 43.58 -14.48
C ASN A 369 4.28 42.58 -15.14
N ASP A 370 4.13 42.62 -16.47
CA ASP A 370 3.28 41.69 -17.20
C ASP A 370 3.82 40.25 -17.12
N VAL A 371 5.14 40.06 -17.27
CA VAL A 371 5.79 38.75 -17.07
C VAL A 371 5.63 38.26 -15.62
N SER A 372 5.79 39.14 -14.63
CA SER A 372 5.63 38.78 -13.22
C SER A 372 4.21 38.33 -12.90
N LYS A 373 3.18 39.03 -13.42
CA LYS A 373 1.77 38.64 -13.27
C LYS A 373 1.46 37.30 -13.92
N ILE A 374 2.06 37.02 -15.07
CA ILE A 374 1.90 35.71 -15.74
C ILE A 374 2.52 34.61 -14.87
N ASN A 375 3.72 34.82 -14.33
CA ASN A 375 4.37 33.85 -13.46
C ASN A 375 3.57 33.61 -12.16
N GLU A 376 3.06 34.67 -11.53
CA GLU A 376 2.17 34.54 -10.35
C GLU A 376 0.93 33.72 -10.69
N LYS A 377 0.28 33.99 -11.83
CA LYS A 377 -0.89 33.23 -12.27
C LYS A 377 -0.56 31.77 -12.58
N ILE A 378 0.60 31.47 -13.16
CA ILE A 378 1.05 30.08 -13.38
C ILE A 378 1.15 29.34 -12.05
N VAL A 379 1.77 29.95 -11.04
CA VAL A 379 1.93 29.33 -9.72
C VAL A 379 0.57 29.17 -9.02
N GLU A 380 -0.34 30.14 -9.18
CA GLU A 380 -1.71 30.03 -8.66
C GLU A 380 -2.46 28.83 -9.28
N GLU A 381 -2.42 28.68 -10.60
CA GLU A 381 -3.05 27.55 -11.30
C GLU A 381 -2.38 26.21 -10.93
N GLN A 382 -1.05 26.19 -10.77
CA GLN A 382 -0.32 25.01 -10.27
C GLN A 382 -0.77 24.62 -8.86
N ARG A 383 -0.96 25.59 -7.96
CA ARG A 383 -1.47 25.36 -6.61
C ARG A 383 -2.89 24.79 -6.64
N LEU A 384 -3.78 25.33 -7.47
CA LEU A 384 -5.16 24.83 -7.61
C LEU A 384 -5.19 23.40 -8.17
N ALA A 385 -4.39 23.12 -9.20
CA ALA A 385 -4.24 21.78 -9.76
C ALA A 385 -3.70 20.79 -8.72
N LEU A 386 -2.69 21.20 -7.94
CA LEU A 386 -2.14 20.37 -6.88
C LEU A 386 -3.13 20.15 -5.75
N SER A 387 -3.94 21.14 -5.37
CA SER A 387 -5.02 20.98 -4.40
C SER A 387 -6.03 19.93 -4.86
N MET A 388 -6.45 19.98 -6.13
CA MET A 388 -7.37 18.98 -6.69
C MET A 388 -6.74 17.58 -6.74
N ALA A 389 -5.44 17.49 -7.04
CA ALA A 389 -4.70 16.23 -6.99
C ALA A 389 -4.58 15.68 -5.57
N VAL A 390 -4.31 16.53 -4.56
CA VAL A 390 -4.23 16.12 -3.16
C VAL A 390 -5.59 15.64 -2.65
N LEU A 391 -6.67 16.34 -2.92
CA LEU A 391 -8.02 15.87 -2.59
C LEU A 391 -8.28 14.51 -3.24
N SER A 392 -7.95 14.36 -4.52
CA SER A 392 -8.08 13.08 -5.22
C SER A 392 -7.25 11.97 -4.57
N GLN A 393 -6.03 12.27 -4.11
CA GLN A 393 -5.18 11.32 -3.38
C GLN A 393 -5.80 10.88 -2.05
N VAL A 394 -6.47 11.78 -1.31
CA VAL A 394 -7.18 11.42 -0.06
C VAL A 394 -8.32 10.44 -0.35
N HIS A 395 -9.13 10.71 -1.38
CA HIS A 395 -10.20 9.78 -1.80
C HIS A 395 -9.64 8.43 -2.24
N ILE A 396 -8.60 8.43 -3.08
CA ILE A 396 -7.95 7.20 -3.56
C ILE A 396 -7.35 6.42 -2.39
N ALA A 397 -6.75 7.10 -1.39
CA ALA A 397 -6.20 6.44 -0.21
C ALA A 397 -7.30 5.73 0.61
N ASN A 398 -8.46 6.38 0.81
CA ASN A 398 -9.61 5.75 1.47
C ASN A 398 -10.16 4.55 0.69
N ILE A 399 -10.28 4.66 -0.64
CA ILE A 399 -10.73 3.56 -1.50
C ILE A 399 -9.75 2.39 -1.43
N ASN A 400 -8.44 2.65 -1.52
CA ASN A 400 -7.40 1.64 -1.44
C ASN A 400 -7.38 0.97 -0.06
N TYR A 401 -7.58 1.74 1.02
CA TYR A 401 -7.73 1.20 2.36
C TYR A 401 -8.92 0.23 2.43
N ALA A 402 -10.11 0.68 2.02
CA ALA A 402 -11.32 -0.15 2.02
C ALA A 402 -11.16 -1.42 1.15
N GLN A 403 -10.46 -1.32 0.01
CA GLN A 403 -10.13 -2.45 -0.85
C GLN A 403 -9.18 -3.43 -0.15
N SER A 404 -8.06 -2.96 0.39
CA SER A 404 -7.07 -3.78 1.08
C SER A 404 -7.64 -4.49 2.32
N LEU A 405 -8.56 -3.83 3.03
CA LEU A 405 -9.27 -4.43 4.16
C LEU A 405 -10.14 -5.61 3.72
N ARG A 406 -10.87 -5.47 2.61
CA ARG A 406 -11.65 -6.58 2.03
C ARG A 406 -10.76 -7.72 1.56
N GLU A 407 -9.63 -7.42 0.93
CA GLU A 407 -8.66 -8.43 0.48
C GLU A 407 -8.04 -9.19 1.64
N TYR A 408 -7.64 -8.49 2.71
CA TYR A 408 -7.16 -9.09 3.95
C TYR A 408 -8.22 -9.97 4.60
N SER A 409 -9.46 -9.47 4.74
CA SER A 409 -10.57 -10.25 5.29
C SER A 409 -10.79 -11.55 4.49
N ASN A 410 -10.88 -11.45 3.16
CA ASN A 410 -11.01 -12.60 2.27
C ASN A 410 -9.83 -13.59 2.39
N ALA A 411 -8.60 -13.10 2.49
CA ALA A 411 -7.42 -13.93 2.65
C ALA A 411 -7.40 -14.62 4.03
N LYS A 412 -7.84 -13.94 5.09
CA LYS A 412 -8.01 -14.49 6.45
C LYS A 412 -9.05 -15.60 6.45
N HIS A 413 -10.19 -15.38 5.81
CA HIS A 413 -11.22 -16.39 5.60
C HIS A 413 -10.67 -17.62 4.86
N TYR A 414 -9.94 -17.40 3.76
CA TYR A 414 -9.34 -18.48 2.97
C TYR A 414 -8.33 -19.30 3.80
N LEU A 415 -7.48 -18.63 4.58
CA LEU A 415 -6.52 -19.27 5.48
C LEU A 415 -7.24 -20.16 6.52
N ASN A 416 -8.30 -19.66 7.15
CA ASN A 416 -9.07 -20.44 8.13
C ASN A 416 -9.64 -21.73 7.53
N VAL A 417 -10.19 -21.66 6.31
CA VAL A 417 -10.69 -22.85 5.59
C VAL A 417 -9.55 -23.81 5.26
N ALA A 418 -8.43 -23.31 4.74
CA ALA A 418 -7.26 -24.13 4.41
C ALA A 418 -6.68 -24.84 5.65
N GLN A 419 -6.64 -24.17 6.80
CA GLN A 419 -6.22 -24.77 8.07
C GLN A 419 -7.11 -25.95 8.47
N ARG A 420 -8.44 -25.76 8.43
CA ARG A 420 -9.40 -26.81 8.78
C ARG A 420 -9.31 -28.01 7.84
N ILE A 421 -9.14 -27.78 6.54
CA ILE A 421 -8.92 -28.86 5.55
C ILE A 421 -7.63 -29.62 5.87
N ASN A 422 -6.54 -28.90 6.14
CA ASN A 422 -5.26 -29.52 6.47
C ASN A 422 -5.36 -30.40 7.72
N GLU A 423 -6.04 -29.93 8.77
CA GLU A 423 -6.28 -30.69 10.00
C GLU A 423 -7.09 -31.97 9.75
N LEU A 424 -8.16 -31.90 8.94
CA LEU A 424 -8.97 -33.06 8.59
C LEU A 424 -8.17 -34.11 7.80
N ILE A 425 -7.33 -33.67 6.87
CA ILE A 425 -6.51 -34.56 6.03
C ILE A 425 -5.38 -35.18 6.85
N ALA A 426 -4.72 -34.39 7.71
CA ALA A 426 -3.72 -34.89 8.65
C ALA A 426 -4.29 -35.93 9.63
N ASN A 427 -5.51 -35.72 10.12
CA ASN A 427 -6.18 -36.69 10.99
C ASN A 427 -6.63 -37.95 10.24
N ALA A 428 -7.15 -37.81 9.02
CA ALA A 428 -7.56 -38.95 8.20
C ALA A 428 -6.35 -39.78 7.68
N GLN A 429 -5.17 -39.17 7.53
CA GLN A 429 -3.92 -39.90 7.27
C GLN A 429 -3.58 -40.87 8.41
N LYS A 430 -3.82 -40.49 9.69
CA LYS A 430 -3.57 -41.37 10.85
C LYS A 430 -4.43 -42.65 10.81
N ILE A 431 -5.56 -42.62 10.11
CA ILE A 431 -6.48 -43.75 9.92
C ILE A 431 -6.26 -44.41 8.54
N SER A 432 -5.13 -44.11 7.87
CA SER A 432 -4.76 -44.64 6.55
C SER A 432 -5.80 -44.39 5.44
N ARG A 433 -6.60 -43.32 5.54
CA ARG A 433 -7.62 -42.97 4.54
C ARG A 433 -7.09 -42.13 3.37
N PHE A 434 -6.05 -41.32 3.59
CA PHE A 434 -5.40 -40.52 2.55
C PHE A 434 -3.92 -40.89 2.42
N GLY A 435 -3.41 -40.83 1.19
CA GLY A 435 -1.99 -41.06 0.89
C GLY A 435 -1.09 -39.89 1.31
N ALA A 436 0.22 -40.15 1.40
CA ALA A 436 1.21 -39.13 1.77
C ALA A 436 1.23 -37.92 0.81
N LEU A 437 0.97 -38.14 -0.47
CA LEU A 437 0.86 -37.10 -1.49
C LEU A 437 -0.21 -36.05 -1.16
N GLU A 438 -1.41 -36.49 -0.81
CA GLU A 438 -2.53 -35.60 -0.52
C GLU A 438 -2.20 -34.67 0.66
N VAL A 439 -1.51 -35.21 1.66
CA VAL A 439 -1.05 -34.44 2.83
C VAL A 439 0.01 -33.42 2.44
N ILE A 440 0.98 -33.80 1.60
CA ILE A 440 2.02 -32.88 1.10
C ILE A 440 1.39 -31.75 0.28
N ARG A 441 0.46 -32.07 -0.63
CA ARG A 441 -0.24 -31.09 -1.46
C ARG A 441 -1.00 -30.09 -0.60
N GLU A 442 -1.72 -30.57 0.42
CA GLU A 442 -2.52 -29.70 1.27
C GLU A 442 -1.69 -28.90 2.28
N GLN A 443 -0.52 -29.41 2.69
CA GLN A 443 0.46 -28.61 3.42
C GLN A 443 1.03 -27.48 2.56
N ALA A 444 1.32 -27.73 1.28
CA ALA A 444 1.75 -26.69 0.36
C ALA A 444 0.65 -25.65 0.09
N SER A 445 -0.59 -26.07 -0.13
CA SER A 445 -1.75 -25.19 -0.26
C SER A 445 -1.96 -24.31 0.98
N LEU A 446 -1.80 -24.88 2.18
CA LEU A 446 -1.87 -24.12 3.44
C LEU A 446 -0.78 -23.05 3.53
N LEU A 447 0.47 -23.36 3.16
CA LEU A 447 1.55 -22.38 3.15
C LEU A 447 1.26 -21.21 2.18
N VAL A 448 0.70 -21.51 1.01
CA VAL A 448 0.27 -20.47 0.05
C VAL A 448 -0.87 -19.64 0.62
N ALA A 449 -1.83 -20.27 1.30
CA ALA A 449 -2.94 -19.56 1.97
C ALA A 449 -2.43 -18.61 3.06
N ARG A 450 -1.45 -19.06 3.86
CA ARG A 450 -0.81 -18.25 4.89
C ARG A 450 -0.07 -17.07 4.29
N LEU A 451 0.77 -17.31 3.29
CA LEU A 451 1.48 -16.26 2.57
C LEU A 451 0.52 -15.19 2.01
N ARG A 452 -0.60 -15.60 1.41
CA ARG A 452 -1.61 -14.66 0.90
C ARG A 452 -2.21 -13.80 2.01
N ASN A 453 -2.50 -14.38 3.17
CA ASN A 453 -3.01 -13.63 4.31
C ASN A 453 -1.98 -12.62 4.83
N ASP A 454 -0.72 -13.03 4.97
CA ASP A 454 0.34 -12.17 5.49
C ASP A 454 0.67 -11.01 4.53
N ILE A 455 0.69 -11.27 3.22
CA ILE A 455 0.88 -10.22 2.21
C ILE A 455 -0.31 -9.26 2.20
N ALA A 456 -1.55 -9.77 2.24
CA ALA A 456 -2.73 -8.91 2.31
C ALA A 456 -2.74 -8.05 3.59
N TYR A 457 -2.22 -8.57 4.70
CA TYR A 457 -2.04 -7.80 5.93
C TYR A 457 -0.97 -6.71 5.78
N ALA A 458 0.18 -7.02 5.16
CA ALA A 458 1.20 -6.03 4.87
C ALA A 458 0.68 -4.92 3.93
N GLU A 459 -0.14 -5.26 2.95
CA GLU A 459 -0.81 -4.31 2.05
C GLU A 459 -1.85 -3.44 2.76
N LEU A 460 -2.62 -4.01 3.69
CA LEU A 460 -3.51 -3.26 4.58
C LEU A 460 -2.74 -2.24 5.44
N GLN A 461 -1.62 -2.64 6.03
CA GLN A 461 -0.79 -1.74 6.82
C GLN A 461 -0.13 -0.65 5.96
N TYR A 462 0.24 -0.97 4.72
CA TYR A 462 0.73 0.01 3.74
C TYR A 462 -0.35 1.02 3.31
N SER A 463 -1.58 0.56 3.08
CA SER A 463 -2.70 1.44 2.71
C SER A 463 -3.08 2.38 3.85
N LEU A 464 -3.02 1.90 5.10
CA LEU A 464 -3.13 2.73 6.30
C LEU A 464 -2.01 3.77 6.38
N GLY A 465 -0.74 3.37 6.21
CA GLY A 465 0.36 4.34 6.12
C GLY A 465 0.17 5.39 5.01
N THR A 466 -0.43 4.98 3.88
CA THR A 466 -0.80 5.88 2.78
C THR A 466 -1.87 6.87 3.20
N LEU A 467 -2.93 6.41 3.86
CA LEU A 467 -4.01 7.23 4.39
C LEU A 467 -3.49 8.30 5.37
N TYR A 468 -2.59 7.92 6.28
CA TYR A 468 -1.97 8.86 7.23
C TYR A 468 -1.12 9.91 6.50
N SER A 469 -0.37 9.50 5.47
CA SER A 469 0.43 10.42 4.66
C SER A 469 -0.41 11.33 3.77
N SER A 470 -1.58 10.88 3.30
CA SER A 470 -2.46 11.66 2.41
C SER A 470 -3.17 12.79 3.14
N VAL A 471 -3.38 12.66 4.45
CA VAL A 471 -3.87 13.74 5.31
C VAL A 471 -2.76 14.76 5.62
N GLY A 472 -1.49 14.41 5.37
CA GLY A 472 -0.36 15.29 5.64
C GLY A 472 0.00 15.33 7.12
N MET A 473 -0.14 14.22 7.86
CA MET A 473 0.26 14.16 9.27
C MET A 473 1.77 14.37 9.46
N ASN A 474 2.20 14.90 10.60
CA ASN A 474 3.62 14.93 10.95
C ASN A 474 3.94 13.74 11.86
N PHE A 475 4.77 12.81 11.38
CA PHE A 475 5.12 11.60 12.12
C PHE A 475 6.24 11.86 13.14
N VAL A 476 7.07 12.86 12.88
CA VAL A 476 8.38 13.01 13.51
C VAL A 476 8.47 14.33 14.29
N PRO A 477 9.16 14.36 15.45
CA PRO A 477 9.45 15.59 16.17
C PRO A 477 10.37 16.55 15.39
N ASP A 478 10.33 17.85 15.73
CA ASP A 478 11.10 18.88 15.01
C ASP A 478 12.65 18.72 15.11
N GLU A 479 13.17 18.09 16.18
CA GLU A 479 14.61 17.94 16.43
C GLU A 479 15.14 16.51 16.21
N LEU A 480 15.16 16.08 14.95
CA LEU A 480 15.64 14.76 14.52
C LEU A 480 17.11 14.43 14.88
N ALA A 481 17.98 15.44 14.93
CA ALA A 481 19.43 15.20 15.01
C ALA A 481 19.91 14.84 16.43
N GLN A 482 19.15 15.18 17.47
CA GLN A 482 19.57 15.05 18.86
C GLN A 482 18.86 13.92 19.62
N ILE A 483 17.78 13.38 19.06
CA ILE A 483 16.97 12.32 19.66
C ILE A 483 17.65 10.95 19.54
N SER A 484 17.53 10.12 20.58
CA SER A 484 17.99 8.72 20.53
C SER A 484 17.04 7.87 19.68
N ASP A 485 17.52 6.70 19.22
CA ASP A 485 16.72 5.81 18.35
C ASP A 485 15.48 5.30 19.11
N THR A 486 15.65 5.00 20.40
CA THR A 486 14.57 4.54 21.28
C THR A 486 13.55 5.65 21.56
N ASP A 487 14.01 6.87 21.86
CA ASP A 487 13.10 8.00 22.10
C ASP A 487 12.33 8.39 20.82
N LEU A 488 12.98 8.25 19.66
CA LEU A 488 12.32 8.48 18.37
C LEU A 488 11.25 7.41 18.09
N ALA A 489 11.52 6.14 18.40
CA ALA A 489 10.54 5.07 18.27
C ALA A 489 9.29 5.33 19.12
N ILE A 490 9.47 5.72 20.39
CA ILE A 490 8.36 6.09 21.29
C ILE A 490 7.58 7.29 20.73
N ALA A 491 8.27 8.33 20.27
CA ALA A 491 7.61 9.50 19.69
C ALA A 491 6.84 9.16 18.40
N LEU A 492 7.37 8.27 17.58
CA LEU A 492 6.69 7.77 16.37
C LEU A 492 5.43 6.98 16.73
N GLU A 493 5.52 6.08 17.72
CA GLU A 493 4.38 5.33 18.23
C GLU A 493 3.28 6.27 18.75
N GLU A 494 3.63 7.23 19.60
CA GLU A 494 2.68 8.21 20.14
C GLU A 494 2.06 9.09 19.05
N ASN A 495 2.84 9.57 18.08
CA ASN A 495 2.36 10.47 17.04
C ASN A 495 1.45 9.74 16.02
N LEU A 496 1.80 8.51 15.65
CA LEU A 496 0.98 7.69 14.77
C LEU A 496 -0.31 7.27 15.49
N ASN A 497 -0.22 6.79 16.72
CA ASN A 497 -1.39 6.28 17.45
C ASN A 497 -2.35 7.37 17.99
N ARG A 498 -1.93 8.65 18.01
CA ARG A 498 -2.76 9.77 18.49
C ARG A 498 -4.09 9.91 17.75
N TRP A 499 -4.11 9.59 16.46
CA TRP A 499 -5.26 9.78 15.57
C TRP A 499 -5.86 8.46 15.11
N THR A 500 -5.42 7.37 15.72
CA THR A 500 -5.83 6.01 15.41
C THR A 500 -7.11 5.69 16.18
N LYS A 501 -8.09 5.12 15.49
CA LYS A 501 -9.35 4.71 16.09
C LYS A 501 -9.10 3.54 17.03
N SER A 502 -9.53 3.69 18.28
CA SER A 502 -9.50 2.63 19.27
C SER A 502 -10.76 1.77 19.14
N TYR A 503 -10.60 0.45 19.08
CA TYR A 503 -11.69 -0.51 19.02
C TYR A 503 -11.82 -1.22 20.37
N ASN A 504 -13.03 -1.26 20.93
CA ASN A 504 -13.27 -1.95 22.19
C ASN A 504 -13.49 -3.45 21.96
N SER A 505 -12.87 -4.28 22.80
CA SER A 505 -13.17 -5.72 22.86
C SER A 505 -13.10 -6.21 24.29
N PHE A 506 -14.08 -7.02 24.71
CA PHE A 506 -14.12 -7.62 26.05
C PHE A 506 -15.01 -8.87 26.08
N VAL A 507 -14.76 -9.76 27.05
CA VAL A 507 -15.55 -10.97 27.28
C VAL A 507 -16.73 -10.55 28.15
N THR A 508 -17.94 -10.60 27.61
CA THR A 508 -19.17 -10.19 28.31
C THR A 508 -19.56 -11.22 29.37
N MET A 509 -19.43 -12.50 29.03
CA MET A 509 -19.86 -13.62 29.88
C MET A 509 -18.84 -14.77 29.74
N PRO A 510 -17.83 -14.88 30.62
CA PRO A 510 -16.81 -15.92 30.53
C PRO A 510 -17.40 -17.33 30.46
N ILE A 511 -16.87 -18.19 29.60
CA ILE A 511 -17.41 -19.53 29.31
C ILE A 511 -17.41 -20.41 30.57
N ASN A 512 -16.43 -20.24 31.47
CA ASN A 512 -16.41 -20.92 32.77
C ASN A 512 -17.63 -20.56 33.66
N GLU A 513 -18.20 -19.37 33.52
CA GLU A 513 -19.42 -18.95 34.24
C GLU A 513 -20.70 -19.51 33.60
N GLN A 514 -20.59 -20.11 32.40
CA GLN A 514 -21.69 -20.74 31.66
C GLN A 514 -21.81 -22.24 31.95
N ASN A 515 -21.07 -22.75 32.93
CA ASN A 515 -21.05 -24.15 33.35
C ASN A 515 -20.75 -25.13 32.19
N PRO A 516 -19.49 -25.16 31.70
CA PRO A 516 -19.08 -25.93 30.52
C PRO A 516 -19.07 -27.45 30.76
N ILE A 517 -20.26 -28.04 30.83
CA ILE A 517 -20.48 -29.48 30.96
C ILE A 517 -20.86 -30.04 29.59
N PHE A 518 -20.14 -31.09 29.17
CA PHE A 518 -20.44 -31.85 27.97
C PHE A 518 -21.57 -32.83 28.30
N GLU A 519 -22.76 -32.55 27.77
CA GLU A 519 -23.97 -33.33 28.06
C GLU A 519 -24.26 -34.36 26.95
N PRO A 520 -24.69 -35.59 27.30
CA PRO A 520 -25.06 -36.61 26.32
C PRO A 520 -26.37 -36.22 25.61
N SER A 521 -26.36 -36.23 24.27
CA SER A 521 -27.57 -36.07 23.44
C SER A 521 -27.91 -37.39 22.72
N ILE A 522 -29.21 -37.71 22.66
CA ILE A 522 -29.75 -38.91 22.00
C ILE A 522 -30.21 -38.51 20.59
N LYS A 523 -29.74 -39.23 19.54
CA LYS A 523 -30.34 -39.12 18.20
C LYS A 523 -31.67 -39.85 18.17
N ILE A 524 -32.77 -39.12 18.00
CA ILE A 524 -34.07 -39.73 17.68
C ILE A 524 -34.09 -39.94 16.17
N GLU A 525 -33.99 -41.20 15.73
CA GLU A 525 -34.23 -41.56 14.34
C GLU A 525 -35.69 -41.31 13.95
N THR A 526 -35.92 -40.38 13.03
CA THR A 526 -37.14 -40.41 12.21
C THR A 526 -37.00 -41.51 11.16
N GLY A 527 -37.51 -42.70 11.49
CA GLY A 527 -37.93 -43.70 10.50
C GLY A 527 -37.25 -45.07 10.61
N ASN A 528 -37.88 -45.97 11.36
CA ASN A 528 -37.86 -47.44 11.26
C ASN A 528 -36.66 -48.11 10.57
N VAL A 529 -35.59 -48.42 11.31
CA VAL A 529 -34.97 -49.76 11.31
C VAL A 529 -34.44 -50.06 12.71
N SER A 530 -34.82 -51.21 13.27
CA SER A 530 -34.24 -51.74 14.49
C SER A 530 -32.80 -52.22 14.22
N GLU A 531 -31.79 -51.45 14.62
CA GLU A 531 -30.44 -51.97 14.89
C GLU A 531 -29.79 -51.19 16.05
N PHE A 532 -29.17 -51.95 16.94
CA PHE A 532 -28.67 -51.52 18.24
C PHE A 532 -27.32 -50.80 18.10
N TYR A 533 -27.32 -49.47 17.94
CA TYR A 533 -26.17 -48.61 18.25
C TYR A 533 -26.66 -47.23 18.74
N ASP A 534 -26.68 -47.04 20.06
CA ASP A 534 -26.81 -45.71 20.69
C ASP A 534 -25.48 -44.98 20.48
N PHE A 535 -25.37 -44.16 19.43
CA PHE A 535 -24.29 -43.17 19.36
C PHE A 535 -24.70 -41.99 20.24
N VAL A 536 -24.27 -42.00 21.50
CA VAL A 536 -24.40 -40.85 22.40
C VAL A 536 -23.45 -39.76 21.90
N GLU A 537 -24.00 -38.70 21.31
CA GLU A 537 -23.23 -37.55 20.88
C GLU A 537 -23.23 -36.53 22.03
N PHE A 538 -22.08 -36.25 22.62
CA PHE A 538 -21.99 -35.22 23.66
C PHE A 538 -21.96 -33.84 23.03
N LYS A 539 -22.62 -32.86 23.67
CA LYS A 539 -22.63 -31.48 23.22
C LYS A 539 -22.43 -30.48 24.36
N PHE A 540 -21.84 -29.34 24.05
CA PHE A 540 -21.79 -28.15 24.91
C PHE A 540 -21.97 -26.92 24.04
N GLU A 541 -22.85 -26.00 24.43
CA GLU A 541 -23.16 -24.77 23.73
C GLU A 541 -22.90 -23.58 24.65
N PHE A 542 -22.23 -22.55 24.14
CA PHE A 542 -21.98 -21.31 24.86
C PHE A 542 -22.77 -20.16 24.25
N ASP A 543 -23.04 -19.11 25.04
CA ASP A 543 -23.89 -17.99 24.67
C ASP A 543 -23.32 -17.17 23.50
N GLU A 544 -24.16 -16.77 22.55
CA GLU A 544 -23.74 -15.99 21.39
C GLU A 544 -23.14 -14.62 21.76
N THR A 545 -23.47 -14.08 22.94
CA THR A 545 -23.01 -12.77 23.46
C THR A 545 -21.74 -12.85 24.32
N THR A 546 -21.13 -14.04 24.44
CA THR A 546 -19.90 -14.29 25.20
C THR A 546 -18.79 -13.29 24.88
N PHE A 547 -18.61 -12.96 23.59
CA PHE A 547 -17.56 -12.04 23.14
C PHE A 547 -18.16 -10.78 22.51
N TYR A 548 -17.74 -9.62 22.99
CA TYR A 548 -18.00 -8.34 22.34
C TYR A 548 -16.74 -7.88 21.59
N LEU A 549 -16.87 -7.68 20.27
CA LEU A 549 -15.80 -7.23 19.39
C LEU A 549 -16.30 -6.05 18.55
N GLU A 550 -15.73 -4.86 18.74
CA GLU A 550 -15.98 -3.70 17.89
C GLU A 550 -15.12 -3.77 16.61
N GLY A 551 -15.61 -3.21 15.50
CA GLY A 551 -14.88 -3.15 14.23
C GLY A 551 -15.51 -3.96 13.11
N SER A 552 -14.85 -3.95 11.94
CA SER A 552 -15.35 -4.59 10.73
C SER A 552 -15.04 -6.10 10.70
N GLY A 553 -15.79 -6.82 9.87
CA GLY A 553 -15.59 -8.24 9.61
C GLY A 553 -16.56 -9.14 10.34
N LYS A 554 -16.70 -10.38 9.85
CA LYS A 554 -17.46 -11.41 10.56
C LYS A 554 -16.61 -11.94 11.71
N THR A 555 -17.22 -12.23 12.86
CA THR A 555 -16.53 -12.89 13.97
C THR A 555 -16.14 -14.31 13.58
N HIS A 556 -14.86 -14.63 13.73
CA HIS A 556 -14.31 -15.98 13.60
C HIS A 556 -13.94 -16.52 14.96
N TYR A 557 -14.20 -17.81 15.14
CA TYR A 557 -13.84 -18.53 16.34
C TYR A 557 -12.78 -19.58 16.02
N ILE A 558 -11.72 -19.61 16.82
CA ILE A 558 -10.67 -20.62 16.80
C ILE A 558 -10.60 -21.25 18.19
N ALA A 559 -10.76 -22.57 18.27
CA ALA A 559 -10.66 -23.32 19.51
C ALA A 559 -9.38 -24.15 19.51
N LYS A 560 -8.60 -24.05 20.58
CA LYS A 560 -7.38 -24.85 20.82
C LYS A 560 -7.36 -25.32 22.26
N LEU A 561 -6.53 -26.31 22.56
CA LEU A 561 -6.22 -26.64 23.94
C LEU A 561 -5.48 -25.48 24.61
N SER A 562 -5.58 -25.36 25.94
CA SER A 562 -4.90 -24.29 26.70
C SER A 562 -3.37 -24.31 26.58
N ASN A 563 -2.79 -25.46 26.21
CA ASN A 563 -1.36 -25.61 25.89
C ASN A 563 -0.99 -25.18 24.45
N GLY A 564 -1.97 -24.74 23.64
CA GLY A 564 -1.79 -24.31 22.25
C GLY A 564 -1.90 -25.44 21.20
N GLU A 565 -2.08 -26.69 21.62
CA GLU A 565 -2.24 -27.83 20.71
C GLU A 565 -3.64 -27.89 20.07
N SER A 566 -3.76 -28.58 18.94
CA SER A 566 -5.04 -28.82 18.26
C SER A 566 -6.00 -29.65 19.13
N LEU A 567 -7.30 -29.47 18.93
CA LEU A 567 -8.31 -30.24 19.64
C LEU A 567 -8.15 -31.76 19.38
N PRO A 568 -8.47 -32.61 20.37
CA PRO A 568 -8.46 -34.06 20.19
C PRO A 568 -9.37 -34.52 19.05
N PRO A 569 -9.06 -35.62 18.34
CA PRO A 569 -9.85 -36.07 17.18
C PRO A 569 -11.33 -36.40 17.47
N TRP A 570 -11.66 -36.63 18.73
CA TRP A 570 -13.02 -36.94 19.18
C TRP A 570 -13.88 -35.70 19.48
N LEU A 571 -13.27 -34.50 19.54
CA LEU A 571 -13.93 -33.25 19.87
C LEU A 571 -13.89 -32.29 18.67
N VAL A 572 -15.06 -31.85 18.23
CA VAL A 572 -15.22 -30.96 17.08
C VAL A 572 -15.93 -29.69 17.54
N PHE A 573 -15.40 -28.55 17.13
CA PHE A 573 -16.03 -27.24 17.37
C PHE A 573 -16.80 -26.78 16.13
N LEU A 574 -18.04 -26.33 16.33
CA LEU A 574 -18.98 -25.81 15.33
C LEU A 574 -19.17 -24.30 15.55
N PRO A 575 -18.39 -23.44 14.85
CA PRO A 575 -18.36 -22.00 15.10
C PRO A 575 -19.70 -21.30 14.86
N SER A 576 -20.50 -21.78 13.89
CA SER A 576 -21.78 -21.16 13.53
C SER A 576 -22.93 -21.48 14.50
N GLN A 577 -22.71 -22.45 15.39
CA GLN A 577 -23.68 -22.90 16.40
C GLN A 577 -23.14 -22.67 17.82
N HIS A 578 -21.95 -22.06 17.95
CA HIS A 578 -21.28 -21.85 19.23
C HIS A 578 -21.22 -23.13 20.09
N MET A 579 -21.01 -24.27 19.41
CA MET A 579 -21.21 -25.58 20.00
C MET A 579 -19.98 -26.47 19.81
N PHE A 580 -19.64 -27.23 20.84
CA PHE A 580 -18.73 -28.35 20.78
C PHE A 580 -19.54 -29.64 20.70
N ILE A 581 -19.11 -30.58 19.85
CA ILE A 581 -19.71 -31.91 19.71
C ILE A 581 -18.62 -32.99 19.73
N GLY A 582 -18.92 -34.19 20.22
CA GLY A 582 -17.90 -35.24 20.28
C GLY A 582 -18.30 -36.47 21.09
N ASP A 583 -17.41 -37.48 21.10
CA ASP A 583 -17.54 -38.65 21.97
C ASP A 583 -16.26 -38.87 22.79
N PRO A 584 -16.26 -38.49 24.08
CA PRO A 584 -15.06 -38.58 24.89
C PRO A 584 -14.60 -40.04 25.10
N PRO A 585 -13.29 -40.34 25.01
CA PRO A 585 -12.78 -41.71 25.11
C PRO A 585 -12.86 -42.28 26.53
N GLN A 586 -12.98 -41.43 27.54
CA GLN A 586 -13.04 -41.81 28.96
C GLN A 586 -14.41 -41.55 29.55
N ALA A 587 -14.77 -42.33 30.58
CA ALA A 587 -16.05 -42.22 31.25
C ALA A 587 -16.23 -40.91 32.03
N ALA A 588 -15.17 -40.28 32.50
CA ALA A 588 -15.23 -38.92 33.04
C ALA A 588 -13.91 -38.23 32.78
N GLY A 589 -13.92 -36.91 32.63
CA GLY A 589 -12.71 -36.14 32.43
C GLY A 589 -12.97 -34.65 32.31
N SER A 590 -11.86 -33.92 32.18
CA SER A 590 -11.86 -32.48 31.96
C SER A 590 -10.82 -32.12 30.90
N LEU A 591 -11.10 -31.08 30.11
CA LEU A 591 -10.21 -30.58 29.07
C LEU A 591 -10.18 -29.06 29.09
N ASP A 592 -9.00 -28.47 29.21
CA ASP A 592 -8.83 -27.02 29.18
C ASP A 592 -8.74 -26.53 27.74
N ILE A 593 -9.65 -25.66 27.35
CA ILE A 593 -9.82 -25.14 26.00
C ILE A 593 -9.72 -23.62 26.04
N THR A 594 -8.94 -23.06 25.13
CA THR A 594 -8.90 -21.62 24.85
C THR A 594 -9.68 -21.36 23.56
N LEU A 595 -10.75 -20.58 23.67
CA LEU A 595 -11.54 -20.11 22.54
C LEU A 595 -11.16 -18.67 22.22
N THR A 596 -10.72 -18.43 21.00
CA THR A 596 -10.35 -17.10 20.49
C THR A 596 -11.40 -16.62 19.50
N ALA A 597 -12.04 -15.50 19.81
CA ALA A 597 -12.94 -14.76 18.93
C ALA A 597 -12.18 -13.59 18.31
N SER A 598 -12.20 -13.45 16.98
CA SER A 598 -11.56 -12.32 16.30
C SER A 598 -12.40 -11.83 15.12
N ASN A 599 -12.35 -10.53 14.84
CA ASN A 599 -12.86 -9.96 13.58
C ASN A 599 -11.66 -9.49 12.72
N ASP A 600 -11.85 -8.56 11.78
CA ASP A 600 -10.74 -8.09 10.93
C ASP A 600 -9.75 -7.18 11.69
N VAL A 601 -10.14 -6.67 12.86
CA VAL A 601 -9.43 -5.58 13.56
C VAL A 601 -8.97 -5.97 14.97
N VAL A 602 -9.81 -6.67 15.74
CA VAL A 602 -9.58 -7.06 17.13
C VAL A 602 -9.67 -8.57 17.31
N SER A 603 -8.95 -9.08 18.31
CA SER A 603 -8.96 -10.48 18.72
C SER A 603 -8.98 -10.58 20.23
N LEU A 604 -9.76 -11.51 20.75
CA LEU A 604 -9.96 -11.74 22.17
C LEU A 604 -10.07 -13.24 22.45
N SER A 605 -9.53 -13.69 23.57
CA SER A 605 -9.56 -15.11 23.95
C SER A 605 -10.12 -15.30 25.35
N ASP A 606 -10.85 -16.39 25.56
CA ASP A 606 -11.30 -16.88 26.86
C ASP A 606 -10.86 -18.34 27.04
N THR A 607 -10.50 -18.73 28.27
CA THR A 607 -10.04 -20.09 28.59
C THR A 607 -10.96 -20.73 29.61
N PHE A 608 -11.44 -21.93 29.29
CA PHE A 608 -12.43 -22.65 30.09
C PHE A 608 -12.11 -24.15 30.19
N THR A 609 -12.66 -24.80 31.22
CA THR A 609 -12.46 -26.23 31.45
C THR A 609 -13.74 -27.00 31.10
N LEU A 610 -13.74 -27.71 29.97
CA LEU A 610 -14.85 -28.57 29.54
C LEU A 610 -14.86 -29.88 30.34
N MET A 611 -15.91 -30.17 31.10
CA MET A 611 -16.04 -31.36 31.94
C MET A 611 -17.09 -32.34 31.40
N TRP A 612 -16.92 -33.66 31.56
CA TRP A 612 -17.92 -34.65 31.16
C TRP A 612 -17.96 -35.87 32.10
N GLU A 613 -19.11 -36.55 32.14
CA GLU A 613 -19.32 -37.82 32.84
C GLU A 613 -20.34 -38.71 32.09
N LYS A 614 -19.90 -39.89 31.61
CA LYS A 614 -20.71 -40.96 31.00
C LYS A 614 -21.50 -41.68 32.10
N ASN A 615 -22.74 -41.25 32.32
CA ASN A 615 -23.66 -41.99 33.19
C ASN A 615 -23.97 -43.37 32.62
N THR A 616 -23.35 -44.42 33.18
CA THR A 616 -23.57 -45.84 32.82
C THR A 616 -24.54 -46.57 33.76
N SER A 617 -25.25 -45.87 34.64
CA SER A 617 -26.16 -46.50 35.61
C SER A 617 -27.61 -46.11 35.37
N GLY A 618 -28.31 -46.95 34.60
CA GLY A 618 -29.75 -47.11 34.78
C GLY A 618 -30.00 -47.62 36.20
N THR A 619 -30.52 -46.75 37.07
CA THR A 619 -31.11 -47.17 38.34
C THR A 619 -32.46 -46.51 38.49
N LYS A 620 -33.49 -47.36 38.48
CA LYS A 620 -34.86 -47.03 38.85
C LYS A 620 -34.84 -46.33 40.21
N SER A 621 -35.31 -45.09 40.26
CA SER A 621 -35.94 -44.55 41.47
C SER A 621 -37.44 -44.70 41.29
N GLU A 622 -37.99 -45.79 41.84
CA GLU A 622 -39.43 -45.91 42.08
C GLU A 622 -39.83 -44.99 43.24
N GLY A 623 -40.83 -44.16 42.98
CA GLY A 623 -41.85 -43.82 43.96
C GLY A 623 -41.84 -42.40 44.49
N GLU A 624 -42.62 -41.52 43.86
CA GLU A 624 -43.69 -40.85 44.61
C GLU A 624 -44.84 -40.39 43.70
N SER A 625 -46.03 -40.84 44.11
CA SER A 625 -47.40 -40.45 43.75
C SER A 625 -47.79 -40.25 42.28
N ARG A 626 -48.51 -41.27 41.77
CA ARG A 626 -49.49 -41.12 40.69
C ARG A 626 -50.69 -40.33 41.23
N ASP A 627 -50.81 -39.07 40.84
CA ASP A 627 -52.11 -38.44 40.71
C ASP A 627 -52.48 -38.35 39.22
N ASN A 628 -53.60 -38.98 38.89
CA ASN A 628 -54.21 -38.98 37.56
C ASN A 628 -54.48 -37.53 37.11
N PHE A 629 -53.70 -37.01 36.18
CA PHE A 629 -54.14 -35.89 35.35
C PHE A 629 -54.61 -36.44 34.01
N ILE A 630 -55.93 -36.62 33.90
CA ILE A 630 -56.60 -36.80 32.61
C ILE A 630 -56.26 -35.57 31.77
N ILE A 631 -55.58 -35.78 30.64
CA ILE A 631 -55.38 -34.75 29.62
C ILE A 631 -56.78 -34.34 29.15
N ASN A 632 -57.25 -33.18 29.62
CA ASN A 632 -58.46 -32.56 29.12
C ASN A 632 -58.14 -32.04 27.73
N GLN A 633 -58.55 -32.80 26.71
CA GLN A 633 -58.45 -32.44 25.28
C GLN A 633 -59.03 -31.04 25.00
N LYS A 634 -59.97 -30.61 25.85
CA LYS A 634 -60.57 -29.28 25.87
C LYS A 634 -59.60 -28.12 26.17
N LEU A 635 -58.55 -28.35 26.97
CA LEU A 635 -57.54 -27.32 27.30
C LEU A 635 -56.52 -27.14 26.17
N LEU A 636 -56.29 -28.18 25.36
CA LEU A 636 -55.45 -28.09 24.16
C LEU A 636 -56.19 -27.35 23.03
N ASP A 637 -57.50 -27.59 22.91
CA ASP A 637 -58.36 -26.91 21.95
C ASP A 637 -58.56 -25.42 22.33
N GLU A 638 -58.74 -25.10 23.62
CA GLU A 638 -58.82 -23.72 24.11
C GLU A 638 -57.49 -22.94 23.95
N LEU A 639 -56.33 -23.62 24.04
CA LEU A 639 -55.02 -23.00 23.81
C LEU A 639 -54.76 -22.74 22.32
N ASN A 640 -55.22 -23.64 21.44
CA ASN A 640 -55.11 -23.47 20.00
C ASN A 640 -56.07 -22.39 19.47
N GLU A 641 -57.27 -22.28 20.03
CA GLU A 641 -58.24 -21.22 19.69
C GLU A 641 -57.75 -19.83 20.19
N ALA A 642 -57.11 -19.77 21.36
CA ALA A 642 -56.48 -18.53 21.87
C ALA A 642 -55.23 -18.10 21.06
N LEU A 643 -54.49 -19.05 20.49
CA LEU A 643 -53.36 -18.76 19.58
C LEU A 643 -53.86 -18.29 18.20
N GLU A 644 -54.94 -18.86 17.69
CA GLU A 644 -55.53 -18.44 16.41
C GLU A 644 -56.14 -17.02 16.49
N ASP A 645 -56.75 -16.65 17.62
CA ASP A 645 -57.25 -15.28 17.85
C ASP A 645 -56.11 -14.25 17.97
N GLN A 646 -54.95 -14.60 18.57
CA GLN A 646 -53.77 -13.72 18.60
C GLN A 646 -53.07 -13.58 17.24
N ILE A 647 -53.14 -14.60 16.38
CA ILE A 647 -52.58 -14.57 15.02
C ILE A 647 -53.47 -13.75 14.06
N LEU A 648 -54.77 -13.63 14.35
CA LEU A 648 -55.70 -12.81 13.58
C LEU A 648 -55.59 -11.30 13.88
N ASP A 649 -55.16 -10.91 15.08
CA ASP A 649 -55.02 -9.50 15.49
C ASP A 649 -53.69 -8.85 15.03
N VAL A 650 -52.74 -9.63 14.52
CA VAL A 650 -51.45 -9.14 13.98
C VAL A 650 -51.49 -8.92 12.45
N LYS A 651 -52.56 -9.34 11.75
CA LYS A 651 -52.74 -9.12 10.31
C LYS A 651 -53.69 -7.95 10.00
N ARG A 652 -53.18 -6.72 10.23
CA ARG A 652 -53.29 -5.46 9.45
C ARG A 652 -53.34 -4.25 10.42
N PRO A 653 -52.57 -3.15 10.21
CA PRO A 653 -51.88 -2.71 9.00
C PRO A 653 -50.36 -2.44 9.20
N LEU A 654 -49.52 -3.03 8.34
CA LEU A 654 -48.22 -2.48 7.95
C LEU A 654 -48.08 -2.67 6.44
N GLN A 655 -49.05 -2.13 5.73
CA GLN A 655 -48.99 -1.85 4.31
C GLN A 655 -49.03 -0.33 4.24
N GLU A 656 -48.03 0.27 3.59
CA GLU A 656 -47.63 1.69 3.61
C GLU A 656 -46.50 1.99 4.60
N ILE A 657 -45.25 1.75 4.16
CA ILE A 657 -44.19 2.76 4.00
C ILE A 657 -42.95 2.07 3.36
N ASN A 658 -42.51 2.63 2.24
CA ASN A 658 -41.15 2.56 1.68
C ASN A 658 -40.70 1.59 0.57
N GLU A 659 -41.59 0.94 -0.18
CA GLU A 659 -41.20 0.43 -1.52
C GLU A 659 -41.29 1.50 -2.64
N LEU A 660 -42.02 2.59 -2.41
CA LEU A 660 -42.13 3.71 -3.37
C LEU A 660 -40.95 4.70 -3.34
N GLN A 661 -40.07 4.63 -2.34
CA GLN A 661 -38.85 5.46 -2.27
C GLN A 661 -37.62 4.74 -2.84
N LEU A 662 -37.61 3.41 -2.83
CA LEU A 662 -36.48 2.62 -3.31
C LEU A 662 -36.46 2.52 -4.85
N ASP A 663 -37.62 2.34 -5.48
CA ASP A 663 -37.71 2.29 -6.95
C ASP A 663 -37.47 3.66 -7.62
N ASN A 664 -37.79 4.77 -6.93
CA ASN A 664 -37.49 6.12 -7.40
C ASN A 664 -35.99 6.48 -7.27
N LEU A 665 -35.26 5.88 -6.32
CA LEU A 665 -33.80 6.04 -6.19
C LEU A 665 -33.03 5.17 -7.20
N VAL A 666 -33.52 3.96 -7.49
CA VAL A 666 -32.93 3.07 -8.49
C VAL A 666 -33.21 3.57 -9.93
N ALA A 667 -34.34 4.24 -10.15
CA ALA A 667 -34.62 4.93 -11.42
C ALA A 667 -33.79 6.22 -11.57
N ALA A 668 -33.56 6.99 -10.50
CA ALA A 668 -32.73 8.21 -10.54
C ALA A 668 -31.23 7.93 -10.74
N LEU A 669 -30.75 6.74 -10.39
CA LEU A 669 -29.35 6.32 -10.60
C LEU A 669 -29.09 5.69 -11.98
N LYS A 670 -30.15 5.31 -12.72
CA LYS A 670 -30.00 4.77 -14.09
C LYS A 670 -30.19 5.79 -15.21
N ASP A 671 -30.75 6.97 -14.90
CA ASP A 671 -31.00 8.02 -15.90
C ASP A 671 -29.96 9.16 -15.92
N ASN A 672 -28.95 9.15 -15.05
CA ASN A 672 -27.93 10.21 -14.99
C ASN A 672 -26.52 9.83 -15.47
N GLU A 673 -26.31 8.62 -16.02
CA GLU A 673 -25.00 8.17 -16.53
C GLU A 673 -25.04 7.63 -17.97
N ALA A 674 -25.90 8.21 -18.83
CA ALA A 674 -25.97 7.83 -20.24
C ALA A 674 -25.71 8.98 -21.22
N GLY A 675 -25.22 10.14 -20.76
CA GLY A 675 -25.08 11.30 -21.63
C GLY A 675 -24.07 12.33 -21.16
N LYS A 676 -22.77 11.97 -21.20
CA LYS A 676 -21.61 12.85 -21.46
C LYS A 676 -20.31 12.28 -20.88
N ILE A 677 -19.79 11.18 -21.43
CA ILE A 677 -18.34 10.90 -21.42
C ILE A 677 -17.98 10.17 -22.72
N ASP A 678 -18.18 10.83 -23.85
CA ASP A 678 -17.69 10.37 -25.16
C ASP A 678 -16.49 11.20 -25.66
N ASN A 679 -15.87 12.00 -24.78
CA ASN A 679 -14.59 12.64 -25.05
C ASN A 679 -13.82 12.72 -23.73
N ILE A 680 -12.53 12.34 -23.76
CA ILE A 680 -11.56 12.27 -22.65
C ILE A 680 -11.37 10.86 -22.04
N ILE A 681 -11.17 9.83 -22.88
CA ILE A 681 -10.19 8.77 -22.59
C ILE A 681 -9.53 8.40 -23.93
N GLU A 682 -8.68 9.30 -24.42
CA GLU A 682 -7.76 9.00 -25.52
C GLU A 682 -6.37 9.46 -25.10
N GLU A 683 -5.84 8.85 -24.03
CA GLU A 683 -4.41 8.67 -23.76
C GLU A 683 -4.26 7.91 -22.44
N ILE A 684 -3.31 6.97 -22.40
CA ILE A 684 -2.96 6.09 -21.27
C ILE A 684 -3.84 4.84 -21.14
N ALA A 685 -3.58 3.84 -21.98
CA ALA A 685 -3.27 2.49 -21.52
C ALA A 685 -2.95 1.61 -22.74
N ASP A 686 -1.67 1.28 -22.89
CA ASP A 686 -1.24 0.14 -23.69
C ASP A 686 -1.76 -1.13 -23.01
N SER A 687 -2.98 -1.51 -23.34
CA SER A 687 -3.63 -2.74 -22.87
C SER A 687 -4.10 -3.55 -24.08
N SER A 688 -3.15 -4.20 -24.74
CA SER A 688 -3.43 -5.36 -25.58
C SER A 688 -3.72 -6.60 -24.72
N PHE A 689 -4.74 -6.52 -23.86
CA PHE A 689 -5.36 -7.67 -23.22
C PHE A 689 -6.80 -7.79 -23.73
N VAL A 690 -6.93 -8.33 -24.95
CA VAL A 690 -8.23 -8.76 -25.45
C VAL A 690 -8.53 -10.10 -24.79
N VAL A 691 -9.45 -10.12 -23.82
CA VAL A 691 -10.08 -11.36 -23.35
C VAL A 691 -10.78 -11.98 -24.56
N LYS A 692 -10.13 -12.96 -25.19
CA LYS A 692 -10.77 -13.77 -26.21
C LYS A 692 -11.90 -14.55 -25.52
N PRO A 693 -13.15 -14.51 -26.03
CA PRO A 693 -14.19 -15.37 -25.50
C PRO A 693 -13.73 -16.82 -25.65
N LYS A 694 -13.89 -17.62 -24.59
CA LYS A 694 -13.59 -19.06 -24.63
C LYS A 694 -14.36 -19.68 -25.82
N PRO A 695 -13.71 -20.49 -26.68
CA PRO A 695 -14.42 -21.15 -27.77
C PRO A 695 -15.50 -22.06 -27.20
N LYS A 696 -16.75 -21.90 -27.65
CA LYS A 696 -17.82 -22.86 -27.33
C LYS A 696 -17.38 -24.25 -27.84
N PRO A 697 -17.35 -25.29 -26.99
CA PRO A 697 -16.99 -26.64 -27.43
C PRO A 697 -17.98 -27.11 -28.50
N SER A 698 -17.48 -27.81 -29.53
CA SER A 698 -18.35 -28.31 -30.58
C SER A 698 -19.29 -29.37 -30.01
N LYS A 699 -20.54 -29.43 -30.50
CA LYS A 699 -21.58 -30.38 -30.07
C LYS A 699 -21.07 -31.82 -29.94
N LYS A 700 -20.18 -32.23 -30.84
CA LYS A 700 -19.55 -33.55 -30.85
C LYS A 700 -18.66 -33.83 -29.62
N ILE A 701 -17.96 -32.82 -29.12
CA ILE A 701 -17.13 -32.92 -27.90
C ILE A 701 -18.02 -32.96 -26.65
N VAL A 702 -19.10 -32.18 -26.65
CA VAL A 702 -20.08 -32.14 -25.55
C VAL A 702 -20.78 -33.50 -25.43
N ILE A 703 -21.24 -34.09 -26.54
CA ILE A 703 -21.85 -35.42 -26.55
C ILE A 703 -20.90 -36.48 -25.99
N ALA A 704 -19.63 -36.49 -26.42
CA ALA A 704 -18.65 -37.47 -25.93
C ALA A 704 -18.39 -37.36 -24.41
N ALA A 705 -18.34 -36.14 -23.87
CA ALA A 705 -18.18 -35.92 -22.42
C ALA A 705 -19.43 -36.31 -21.62
N LEU A 706 -20.63 -36.11 -22.20
CA LEU A 706 -21.90 -36.49 -21.58
C LEU A 706 -22.11 -38.01 -21.60
N GLU A 707 -21.70 -38.71 -22.65
CA GLU A 707 -21.71 -40.17 -22.72
C GLU A 707 -20.88 -40.80 -21.60
N ASP A 708 -19.66 -40.27 -21.34
CA ASP A 708 -18.77 -40.79 -20.30
C ASP A 708 -19.31 -40.54 -18.87
N SER A 709 -19.95 -39.39 -18.65
CA SER A 709 -20.44 -38.97 -17.33
C SER A 709 -21.83 -39.52 -16.96
N LEU A 710 -22.73 -39.71 -17.94
CA LEU A 710 -24.16 -39.97 -17.68
C LEU A 710 -24.63 -41.36 -18.07
N SER A 711 -23.85 -42.16 -18.80
CA SER A 711 -24.27 -43.49 -19.28
C SER A 711 -24.72 -44.42 -18.14
N ASP A 712 -23.95 -44.50 -17.05
CA ASP A 712 -24.28 -45.33 -15.88
C ASP A 712 -25.54 -44.82 -15.17
N LYS A 713 -25.70 -43.50 -15.04
CA LYS A 713 -26.84 -42.86 -14.39
C LYS A 713 -28.14 -43.08 -15.20
N ILE A 714 -28.09 -42.91 -16.52
CA ILE A 714 -29.19 -43.17 -17.45
C ILE A 714 -29.57 -44.67 -17.43
N SER A 715 -28.59 -45.57 -17.37
CA SER A 715 -28.84 -47.02 -17.27
C SER A 715 -29.54 -47.40 -15.96
N SER A 716 -29.16 -46.77 -14.83
CA SER A 716 -29.79 -47.00 -13.52
C SER A 716 -31.21 -46.46 -13.43
N LEU A 717 -31.53 -45.36 -14.13
CA LEU A 717 -32.85 -44.73 -14.12
C LEU A 717 -33.87 -45.47 -15.01
N THR A 718 -33.40 -46.25 -16.00
CA THR A 718 -34.21 -46.95 -17.03
C THR A 718 -34.23 -48.48 -16.88
N SER A 719 -33.67 -49.02 -15.80
CA SER A 719 -33.45 -50.47 -15.64
C SER A 719 -34.72 -51.33 -15.43
N TYR A 720 -35.89 -50.71 -15.21
CA TYR A 720 -37.11 -51.43 -14.79
C TYR A 720 -38.20 -51.58 -15.87
N SER A 721 -38.15 -50.83 -16.99
CA SER A 721 -39.08 -51.00 -18.12
C SER A 721 -38.60 -50.25 -19.37
N SER A 722 -38.67 -50.88 -20.55
CA SER A 722 -38.40 -50.24 -21.84
C SER A 722 -39.46 -49.21 -22.27
N SER A 723 -40.48 -48.97 -21.44
CA SER A 723 -41.55 -48.00 -21.68
C SER A 723 -41.62 -46.89 -20.62
N GLN A 724 -40.61 -46.78 -19.74
CA GLN A 724 -40.56 -45.72 -18.74
C GLN A 724 -39.86 -44.49 -19.32
N SER A 725 -40.61 -43.40 -19.37
CA SER A 725 -40.16 -42.12 -19.87
C SER A 725 -39.34 -41.34 -18.83
N ALA A 726 -38.14 -40.90 -19.21
CA ALA A 726 -37.33 -39.99 -18.41
C ALA A 726 -37.61 -38.55 -18.82
N TYR A 727 -37.65 -37.65 -17.83
CA TYR A 727 -37.81 -36.22 -18.04
C TYR A 727 -36.54 -35.48 -17.62
N ILE A 728 -36.20 -34.44 -18.37
CA ILE A 728 -35.10 -33.52 -18.04
C ILE A 728 -35.73 -32.27 -17.44
N GLN A 729 -35.57 -32.06 -16.14
CA GLN A 729 -36.00 -30.83 -15.49
C GLN A 729 -34.96 -29.74 -15.67
N ILE A 730 -35.37 -28.60 -16.21
CA ILE A 730 -34.49 -27.47 -16.54
C ILE A 730 -34.72 -26.22 -15.67
N GLY A 731 -35.74 -26.24 -14.81
CA GLY A 731 -36.04 -25.14 -13.89
C GLY A 731 -37.39 -25.27 -13.20
N ALA A 732 -37.66 -24.40 -12.23
CA ALA A 732 -38.98 -24.26 -11.62
C ALA A 732 -39.24 -22.80 -11.21
N PHE A 733 -40.43 -22.26 -11.49
CA PHE A 733 -40.77 -20.87 -11.16
C PHE A 733 -42.05 -20.77 -10.31
N ARG A 734 -42.18 -19.68 -9.56
CA ARG A 734 -43.36 -19.43 -8.70
C ARG A 734 -44.62 -19.08 -9.47
N LYS A 735 -44.50 -18.63 -10.73
CA LYS A 735 -45.63 -18.22 -11.56
C LYS A 735 -45.82 -19.19 -12.73
N GLU A 736 -47.04 -19.69 -12.88
CA GLU A 736 -47.42 -20.63 -13.95
C GLU A 736 -47.21 -20.04 -15.34
N ASN A 737 -47.66 -18.80 -15.55
CA ASN A 737 -47.60 -18.14 -16.85
C ASN A 737 -46.15 -17.93 -17.35
N VAL A 738 -45.21 -17.64 -16.45
CA VAL A 738 -43.79 -17.53 -16.76
C VAL A 738 -43.23 -18.90 -17.15
N SER A 739 -43.60 -19.95 -16.41
CA SER A 739 -43.14 -21.31 -16.67
C SER A 739 -43.64 -21.84 -18.01
N VAL A 740 -44.91 -21.57 -18.35
CA VAL A 740 -45.51 -21.96 -19.64
C VAL A 740 -44.85 -21.20 -20.81
N SER A 741 -44.62 -19.89 -20.67
CA SER A 741 -43.95 -19.12 -21.72
C SER A 741 -42.52 -19.60 -22.00
N ILE A 742 -41.79 -20.01 -20.97
CA ILE A 742 -40.43 -20.55 -21.11
C ILE A 742 -40.48 -21.96 -21.73
N ALA A 743 -41.45 -22.78 -21.31
CA ALA A 743 -41.66 -24.12 -21.87
C ALA A 743 -41.98 -24.07 -23.37
N ASP A 744 -42.85 -23.15 -23.80
CA ASP A 744 -43.22 -22.98 -25.21
C ASP A 744 -42.03 -22.51 -26.07
N ASP A 745 -41.21 -21.59 -25.57
CA ASP A 745 -40.04 -21.09 -26.30
C ASP A 745 -39.00 -22.22 -26.50
N ILE A 746 -38.73 -22.99 -25.45
CA ILE A 746 -37.78 -24.11 -25.50
C ILE A 746 -38.31 -25.24 -26.40
N SER A 747 -39.60 -25.57 -26.30
CA SER A 747 -40.24 -26.56 -27.17
C SER A 747 -40.13 -26.19 -28.65
N ASN A 748 -40.32 -24.91 -29.00
CA ASN A 748 -40.18 -24.43 -30.37
C ASN A 748 -38.73 -24.45 -30.89
N GLN A 749 -37.74 -24.25 -30.01
CA GLN A 749 -36.32 -24.18 -30.39
C GLN A 749 -35.66 -25.56 -30.52
N ILE A 750 -36.04 -26.54 -29.69
CA ILE A 750 -35.45 -27.89 -29.69
C ILE A 750 -36.34 -28.89 -30.46
N GLY A 751 -37.64 -28.60 -30.63
CA GLY A 751 -38.58 -29.47 -31.33
C GLY A 751 -39.08 -30.65 -30.49
N THR A 752 -38.84 -30.64 -29.17
CA THR A 752 -39.27 -31.66 -28.20
C THR A 752 -40.42 -31.16 -27.33
N THR A 753 -41.24 -32.07 -26.80
CA THR A 753 -42.35 -31.71 -25.90
C THR A 753 -41.79 -31.20 -24.56
N VAL A 754 -42.33 -30.09 -24.06
CA VAL A 754 -41.98 -29.52 -22.75
C VAL A 754 -43.26 -29.30 -21.94
N GLU A 755 -43.31 -29.89 -20.74
CA GLU A 755 -44.46 -29.84 -19.85
C GLU A 755 -44.18 -29.01 -18.60
N VAL A 756 -45.20 -28.35 -18.07
CA VAL A 756 -45.13 -27.57 -16.82
C VAL A 756 -45.99 -28.23 -15.75
N VAL A 757 -45.37 -28.63 -14.63
CA VAL A 757 -46.04 -29.39 -13.56
C VAL A 757 -45.87 -28.71 -12.19
N PRO A 758 -46.94 -28.44 -11.42
CA PRO A 758 -46.84 -27.85 -10.09
C PRO A 758 -46.31 -28.85 -9.04
N THR A 759 -45.56 -28.37 -8.04
CA THR A 759 -45.11 -29.18 -6.90
C THR A 759 -46.27 -29.38 -5.90
N LEU A 760 -46.67 -30.63 -5.68
CA LEU A 760 -47.84 -30.97 -4.85
C LEU A 760 -47.58 -30.93 -3.33
N VAL A 761 -46.32 -30.82 -2.88
CA VAL A 761 -45.92 -31.02 -1.46
C VAL A 761 -44.91 -29.97 -0.97
N SER A 762 -44.77 -28.81 -1.63
CA SER A 762 -43.86 -27.74 -1.18
C SER A 762 -44.56 -26.38 -1.14
N GLU A 763 -44.42 -25.64 -0.04
CA GLU A 763 -44.74 -24.21 0.00
C GLU A 763 -43.44 -23.37 -0.09
N PRO A 764 -43.35 -22.41 -1.04
CA PRO A 764 -44.37 -22.05 -2.02
C PRO A 764 -44.48 -23.09 -3.16
N VAL A 765 -45.68 -23.19 -3.76
CA VAL A 765 -45.91 -24.00 -4.97
C VAL A 765 -45.02 -23.49 -6.10
N MET A 766 -44.26 -24.40 -6.70
CA MET A 766 -43.35 -24.12 -7.82
C MET A 766 -43.82 -24.90 -9.05
N TYR A 767 -43.76 -24.29 -10.22
CA TYR A 767 -44.10 -24.89 -11.51
C TYR A 767 -42.80 -25.35 -12.18
N ARG A 768 -42.56 -26.66 -12.19
CA ARG A 768 -41.37 -27.31 -12.77
C ARG A 768 -41.53 -27.39 -14.29
N ILE A 769 -40.46 -27.11 -15.02
CA ILE A 769 -40.40 -27.26 -16.49
C ILE A 769 -39.66 -28.55 -16.80
N LEU A 770 -40.35 -29.48 -17.48
CA LEU A 770 -39.89 -30.83 -17.78
C LEU A 770 -39.83 -31.03 -19.30
N VAL A 771 -38.64 -31.34 -19.83
CA VAL A 771 -38.42 -31.67 -21.24
C VAL A 771 -38.51 -33.18 -21.42
N GLY A 772 -39.35 -33.65 -22.34
CA GLY A 772 -39.64 -35.07 -22.59
C GLY A 772 -41.14 -35.38 -22.58
N PRO A 773 -41.54 -36.67 -22.64
CA PRO A 773 -40.74 -37.86 -22.38
C PRO A 773 -39.75 -38.24 -23.50
N GLU A 774 -38.48 -38.49 -23.15
CA GLU A 774 -37.44 -38.91 -24.11
C GLU A 774 -37.04 -40.38 -23.94
N HIS A 775 -36.67 -41.04 -25.05
CA HIS A 775 -36.13 -42.40 -25.04
C HIS A 775 -34.68 -42.38 -24.54
N LYS A 776 -34.22 -43.49 -23.92
CA LYS A 776 -32.89 -43.62 -23.31
C LYS A 776 -31.74 -43.17 -24.24
N ASP A 777 -31.89 -43.46 -25.53
CA ASP A 777 -30.88 -43.20 -26.56
C ASP A 777 -30.85 -41.73 -27.01
N ASP A 778 -31.90 -40.96 -26.73
CA ASP A 778 -32.05 -39.58 -27.20
C ASP A 778 -31.73 -38.53 -26.12
N ILE A 779 -31.80 -38.91 -24.82
CA ILE A 779 -31.55 -38.02 -23.66
C ILE A 779 -30.25 -37.22 -23.78
N ILE A 780 -29.16 -37.85 -24.23
CA ILE A 780 -27.85 -37.20 -24.35
C ILE A 780 -27.87 -36.13 -25.45
N ASN A 781 -28.56 -36.40 -26.56
CA ASN A 781 -28.70 -35.44 -27.64
C ASN A 781 -29.57 -34.25 -27.21
N THR A 782 -30.67 -34.50 -26.50
CA THR A 782 -31.57 -33.45 -25.98
C THR A 782 -30.87 -32.54 -24.95
N ILE A 783 -30.01 -33.11 -24.09
CA ILE A 783 -29.16 -32.32 -23.16
C ILE A 783 -28.15 -31.47 -23.94
N ALA A 784 -27.51 -32.04 -24.97
CA ALA A 784 -26.58 -31.29 -25.80
C ALA A 784 -27.27 -30.11 -26.51
N ASP A 785 -28.52 -30.29 -26.96
CA ASP A 785 -29.35 -29.23 -27.56
C ASP A 785 -29.69 -28.13 -26.55
N LEU A 786 -30.05 -28.49 -25.31
CA LEU A 786 -30.28 -27.54 -24.22
C LEU A 786 -29.03 -26.71 -23.88
N MET A 787 -27.86 -27.36 -23.87
CA MET A 787 -26.59 -26.68 -23.63
C MET A 787 -26.20 -25.73 -24.79
N GLU A 788 -26.58 -26.03 -26.04
CA GLU A 788 -26.41 -25.12 -27.16
C GLU A 788 -27.25 -23.83 -26.99
N LEU A 789 -28.44 -23.95 -26.39
CA LEU A 789 -29.29 -22.82 -26.01
C LEU A 789 -28.81 -22.07 -24.76
N GLY A 790 -27.74 -22.53 -24.10
CA GLY A 790 -27.17 -21.91 -22.90
C GLY A 790 -27.78 -22.38 -21.58
N ILE A 791 -28.56 -23.46 -21.59
CA ILE A 791 -29.13 -24.08 -20.40
C ILE A 791 -28.19 -25.20 -19.94
N SER A 792 -27.36 -24.91 -18.93
CA SER A 792 -26.39 -25.87 -18.37
C SER A 792 -26.89 -26.60 -17.13
N ASP A 793 -27.88 -26.03 -16.44
CA ASP A 793 -28.38 -26.53 -15.16
C ASP A 793 -29.64 -27.37 -15.40
N TYR A 794 -29.48 -28.70 -15.36
CA TYR A 794 -30.57 -29.65 -15.55
C TYR A 794 -30.48 -30.82 -14.57
N PHE A 795 -31.62 -31.46 -14.34
CA PHE A 795 -31.76 -32.63 -13.48
C PHE A 795 -32.54 -33.72 -14.21
N LEU A 796 -32.02 -34.95 -14.22
CA LEU A 796 -32.77 -36.10 -14.71
C LEU A 796 -33.77 -36.53 -13.62
N THR A 797 -35.05 -36.59 -13.99
CA THR A 797 -36.14 -36.95 -13.09
C THR A 797 -37.08 -37.95 -13.75
N HIS A 798 -37.69 -38.82 -12.95
CA HIS A 798 -38.81 -39.65 -13.41
C HIS A 798 -40.11 -38.85 -13.40
N GLY A 799 -41.01 -39.17 -14.33
CA GLY A 799 -42.37 -38.62 -14.40
C GLY A 799 -43.28 -39.20 -13.32
#